data_AF-A0A9W7Z0T0-F1
#
_entry.id   AF-A0A9W7Z0T0-F1
#
_cell.length_a   1.000
_cell.length_b   1.000
_cell.length_c   1.000
_cell.angle_alpha   90.00
_cell.angle_beta   90.00
_cell.angle_gamma   90.00
#
_symmetry.space_group_name_H-M   'P 1'
#
loop_
_entity.id
_entity.type
_entity.pdbx_description
1 polymer ?
#
loop_
_entity_poly.entity_id
_entity_poly.type
_entity_poly.pdbx_seq_one_letter_code
_entity_poly.pdbx_strand_id
1 'polypeptide(L)'
;MSSTLQFTAISGAHNEDAVCYLLEIDEARILLDCGSYEDYSGEGLARLQRIARQVDAVLLSHPDMAHVGAYPLAYAKYGLTCPAYATQATHMMGALCMQDATKTLAASEEFTLFNEKDVEAAFDNVTPLQYSQPKALPGRHSHIVVTAHAAGHTIGGTIWTINNGAEDVLYALDYNHTKEEHLRRCSLMEGAEGMLSRRLTKPTLLITDALNATYNLATRKKRVECFLDSIGAVVKRGGNVLIPVDSAARVLEIAYVLNEWWPRERSRRDTHALCLLGGSARKMRSFAQSLVGWMASSVEGQMSDRDTKPFDLRHVSIVQTMAELDRKMRGDTRSRGRPRRAVVLAPVEGMSMGFSQELFLRWAGDKKNAVVMPQRGPPGSLARHLFSRWWDRTQNGRAADSPMRLELPVRLSRARVTVTVKRRVPLEGAELEAWIAQERRRKEQEAARDAMLKRKRDMLDDDEVSSDGDSDSEAPGRIDDMGPEAISEVDLATERLLSGQTYDLHIKGRESTRSLAAPGAGQFMFPFQEKMRRTDDYGEIYDVDEYAVKVENDDAGVMFDVDAVEEAEEAAAPEQPTKPVVEERRVQVNCQLAFVDMEGRVSGNSLCNILVNVIPKRLVLVHGSSASTKALADYCRDPSVQVTKDVYAPSVGEILNVSSGINAYQVQLADALFKQVRMVSLHGSTVGFVGGRIHYAQDAQVPTLDFDSAGLDSAWQPPVLVGDPRLSALRSALEKHGIATRFDSEATLICNSAVAIKRATSKRSNTDCIRILGNPTPDFYRIRTLVNEYLVAT
;
A
#
# COMPACT_ATOMS: atom_id res chain seq x y z
N MET A 1 20.54 4.06 -25.48
CA MET A 1 20.21 2.66 -25.88
C MET A 1 18.71 2.58 -26.07
N SER A 2 18.17 1.61 -26.82
CA SER A 2 16.73 1.35 -26.76
C SER A 2 16.42 0.72 -25.42
N SER A 3 15.51 1.32 -24.64
CA SER A 3 15.12 0.70 -23.37
C SER A 3 14.23 -0.51 -23.63
N THR A 4 14.46 -1.59 -22.90
CA THR A 4 13.61 -2.79 -22.95
C THR A 4 12.66 -2.80 -21.77
N LEU A 5 11.38 -3.04 -22.05
CA LEU A 5 10.32 -2.98 -21.06
C LEU A 5 9.46 -4.23 -21.22
N GLN A 6 9.44 -5.08 -20.19
CA GLN A 6 8.60 -6.28 -20.14
C GLN A 6 7.71 -6.26 -18.90
N PHE A 7 6.49 -6.79 -19.03
CA PHE A 7 5.52 -6.85 -17.96
C PHE A 7 4.95 -8.27 -17.85
N THR A 8 4.98 -8.84 -16.65
CA THR A 8 4.45 -10.18 -16.38
C THR A 8 3.44 -10.14 -15.25
N ALA A 9 2.24 -10.69 -15.47
CA ALA A 9 1.25 -10.85 -14.41
C ALA A 9 1.50 -12.12 -13.60
N ILE A 10 1.98 -12.00 -12.37
CA ILE A 10 2.27 -13.15 -11.49
C ILE A 10 0.97 -13.68 -10.87
N SER A 11 0.07 -12.77 -10.47
CA SER A 11 -1.31 -13.01 -10.08
C SER A 11 -2.21 -11.82 -10.48
N GLY A 12 -3.49 -11.83 -10.10
CA GLY A 12 -4.38 -10.66 -10.25
C GLY A 12 -4.72 -10.25 -11.69
N ALA A 13 -4.81 -11.19 -12.65
CA ALA A 13 -5.20 -10.87 -14.04
C ALA A 13 -6.40 -11.70 -14.51
N HIS A 14 -7.39 -11.04 -15.13
CA HIS A 14 -8.71 -11.59 -15.51
C HIS A 14 -9.56 -12.16 -14.35
N ASN A 15 -9.10 -11.99 -13.10
CA ASN A 15 -9.75 -12.36 -11.85
C ASN A 15 -9.70 -11.19 -10.84
N GLU A 16 -10.37 -11.34 -9.70
CA GLU A 16 -10.32 -10.38 -8.58
C GLU A 16 -9.39 -10.87 -7.45
N ASP A 17 -8.38 -11.68 -7.78
CA ASP A 17 -7.43 -12.23 -6.82
C ASP A 17 -6.39 -11.18 -6.40
N ALA A 18 -5.69 -11.43 -5.30
CA ALA A 18 -4.62 -10.56 -4.79
C ALA A 18 -3.52 -10.32 -5.85
N VAL A 19 -2.95 -9.12 -5.82
CA VAL A 19 -2.15 -8.59 -6.92
C VAL A 19 -0.64 -8.77 -6.72
N CYS A 20 0.04 -9.13 -7.79
CA CYS A 20 1.50 -9.25 -7.85
C CYS A 20 1.93 -9.25 -9.32
N TYR A 21 2.81 -8.32 -9.70
CA TYR A 21 3.31 -8.18 -11.07
C TYR A 21 4.82 -8.01 -11.08
N LEU A 22 5.45 -8.41 -12.18
CA LEU A 22 6.87 -8.17 -12.43
C LEU A 22 7.02 -7.20 -13.60
N LEU A 23 7.72 -6.10 -13.36
CA LEU A 23 8.10 -5.12 -14.37
C LEU A 23 9.62 -5.21 -14.56
N GLU A 24 10.04 -5.59 -15.76
CA GLU A 24 11.46 -5.63 -16.14
C GLU A 24 11.77 -4.38 -16.98
N ILE A 25 12.63 -3.50 -16.47
CA ILE A 25 13.14 -2.32 -17.17
C ILE A 25 14.63 -2.51 -17.39
N ASP A 26 15.05 -2.61 -18.64
CA ASP A 26 16.43 -2.89 -19.05
C ASP A 26 16.93 -4.20 -18.41
N GLU A 27 17.82 -4.15 -17.40
CA GLU A 27 18.25 -5.32 -16.61
C GLU A 27 17.61 -5.40 -15.21
N ALA A 28 16.78 -4.42 -14.83
CA ALA A 28 16.21 -4.28 -13.50
C ALA A 28 14.86 -5.00 -13.37
N ARG A 29 14.72 -5.83 -12.33
CA ARG A 29 13.49 -6.59 -12.05
C ARG A 29 12.77 -6.01 -10.85
N ILE A 30 11.68 -5.30 -11.11
CA ILE A 30 10.90 -4.59 -10.09
C ILE A 30 9.59 -5.36 -9.86
N LEU A 31 9.40 -5.86 -8.64
CA LEU A 31 8.14 -6.47 -8.22
C LEU A 31 7.15 -5.36 -7.82
N LEU A 32 5.99 -5.33 -8.46
CA LEU A 32 4.90 -4.40 -8.17
C LEU A 32 3.83 -5.16 -7.37
N ASP A 33 3.75 -4.84 -6.09
CA ASP A 33 2.97 -5.52 -5.06
C ASP A 33 3.28 -7.03 -4.89
N CYS A 34 2.89 -7.53 -3.72
CA CYS A 34 3.17 -8.89 -3.26
C CYS A 34 1.99 -9.36 -2.39
N GLY A 35 0.81 -9.44 -3.00
CA GLY A 35 -0.46 -9.77 -2.34
C GLY A 35 -0.74 -11.26 -2.13
N SER A 36 -1.50 -11.57 -1.09
CA SER A 36 -2.14 -12.88 -0.84
C SER A 36 -3.31 -12.71 0.12
N TYR A 37 -4.36 -13.52 -0.03
CA TYR A 37 -5.41 -13.66 0.99
C TYR A 37 -5.05 -14.74 2.01
N GLU A 38 -5.99 -15.08 2.89
CA GLU A 38 -5.74 -15.91 4.09
C GLU A 38 -5.45 -17.39 3.78
N ASP A 39 -5.62 -17.84 2.54
CA ASP A 39 -5.42 -19.23 2.11
C ASP A 39 -3.96 -19.56 1.73
N TYR A 40 -3.15 -18.54 1.40
CA TYR A 40 -1.75 -18.66 0.95
C TYR A 40 -1.51 -19.78 -0.07
N SER A 41 -2.45 -19.92 -1.02
CA SER A 41 -2.43 -21.01 -1.99
C SER A 41 -2.43 -20.50 -3.44
N GLY A 42 -2.39 -21.44 -4.38
CA GLY A 42 -2.54 -21.15 -5.80
C GLY A 42 -1.25 -20.85 -6.56
N GLU A 43 -1.41 -20.71 -7.87
CA GLU A 43 -0.30 -20.71 -8.81
C GLU A 43 0.51 -19.39 -8.82
N GLY A 44 -0.08 -18.29 -8.33
CA GLY A 44 0.61 -17.00 -8.20
C GLY A 44 1.77 -17.07 -7.22
N LEU A 45 1.56 -17.61 -6.02
CA LEU A 45 2.62 -17.82 -5.03
C LEU A 45 3.69 -18.81 -5.53
N ALA A 46 3.28 -19.86 -6.26
CA ALA A 46 4.22 -20.80 -6.88
C ALA A 46 5.06 -20.16 -8.01
N ARG A 47 4.54 -19.15 -8.72
CA ARG A 47 5.32 -18.31 -9.65
C ARG A 47 6.27 -17.38 -8.89
N LEU A 48 5.76 -16.66 -7.89
CA LEU A 48 6.55 -15.76 -7.04
C LEU A 48 7.76 -16.47 -6.43
N GLN A 49 7.58 -17.68 -5.88
CA GLN A 49 8.68 -18.48 -5.32
C GLN A 49 9.83 -18.75 -6.30
N ARG A 50 9.54 -18.87 -7.61
CA ARG A 50 10.57 -19.11 -8.64
C ARG A 50 11.34 -17.85 -9.02
N ILE A 51 10.71 -16.68 -8.92
CA ILE A 51 11.29 -15.39 -9.33
C ILE A 51 11.86 -14.57 -8.18
N ALA A 52 11.46 -14.81 -6.93
CA ALA A 52 11.77 -13.97 -5.77
C ALA A 52 13.25 -13.60 -5.63
N ARG A 53 14.16 -14.58 -5.77
CA ARG A 53 15.62 -14.40 -5.70
C ARG A 53 16.22 -13.60 -6.87
N GLN A 54 15.43 -13.31 -7.89
CA GLN A 54 15.81 -12.63 -9.12
C GLN A 54 15.27 -11.20 -9.18
N VAL A 55 14.53 -10.75 -8.15
CA VAL A 55 13.98 -9.39 -8.04
C VAL A 55 15.05 -8.47 -7.46
N ASP A 56 15.23 -7.29 -8.06
CA ASP A 56 16.16 -6.26 -7.60
C ASP A 56 15.52 -5.22 -6.67
N ALA A 57 14.20 -5.00 -6.77
CA ALA A 57 13.45 -4.09 -5.89
C ALA A 57 11.96 -4.46 -5.79
N VAL A 58 11.30 -4.12 -4.68
CA VAL A 58 9.84 -4.26 -4.48
C VAL A 58 9.21 -2.89 -4.30
N LEU A 59 8.08 -2.63 -4.95
CA LEU A 59 7.22 -1.45 -4.72
C LEU A 59 5.87 -1.91 -4.18
N LEU A 60 5.53 -1.49 -2.96
CA LEU A 60 4.25 -1.79 -2.30
C LEU A 60 3.32 -0.58 -2.38
N SER A 61 2.06 -0.79 -2.74
CA SER A 61 1.11 0.29 -3.02
C SER A 61 0.12 0.58 -1.90
N HIS A 62 -0.54 -0.44 -1.33
CA HIS A 62 -1.60 -0.28 -0.33
C HIS A 62 -1.37 -1.16 0.93
N PRO A 63 -1.78 -0.71 2.14
CA PRO A 63 -1.61 -1.45 3.38
C PRO A 63 -2.74 -2.47 3.63
N ASP A 64 -2.97 -3.37 2.68
CA ASP A 64 -3.95 -4.44 2.81
C ASP A 64 -3.42 -5.78 2.24
N MET A 65 -4.06 -6.88 2.61
CA MET A 65 -3.64 -8.23 2.23
C MET A 65 -3.60 -8.43 0.71
N ALA A 66 -4.45 -7.74 -0.07
CA ALA A 66 -4.46 -7.87 -1.53
C ALA A 66 -3.17 -7.33 -2.17
N HIS A 67 -2.38 -6.51 -1.46
CA HIS A 67 -1.15 -5.88 -1.95
C HIS A 67 0.11 -6.27 -1.18
N VAL A 68 0.03 -6.53 0.14
CA VAL A 68 1.18 -6.91 0.99
C VAL A 68 1.11 -8.33 1.57
N GLY A 69 0.02 -9.07 1.34
CA GLY A 69 -0.26 -10.34 1.98
C GLY A 69 0.81 -11.43 1.85
N ALA A 70 1.47 -11.53 0.68
CA ALA A 70 2.52 -12.51 0.44
C ALA A 70 3.93 -12.02 0.86
N TYR A 71 4.10 -10.74 1.17
CA TYR A 71 5.42 -10.14 1.36
C TYR A 71 6.23 -10.76 2.52
N PRO A 72 5.69 -10.98 3.73
CA PRO A 72 6.41 -11.68 4.81
C PRO A 72 6.82 -13.11 4.44
N LEU A 73 5.94 -13.87 3.78
CA LEU A 73 6.23 -15.22 3.28
C LEU A 73 7.35 -15.21 2.24
N ALA A 74 7.31 -14.28 1.29
CA ALA A 74 8.29 -14.17 0.23
C ALA A 74 9.67 -13.75 0.76
N TYR A 75 9.70 -12.82 1.72
CA TYR A 75 10.91 -12.40 2.41
C TYR A 75 11.53 -13.59 3.18
N ALA A 76 10.78 -14.19 4.10
CA ALA A 76 11.29 -15.22 5.01
C ALA A 76 11.62 -16.57 4.33
N LYS A 77 10.90 -16.96 3.27
CA LYS A 77 11.03 -18.32 2.68
C LYS A 77 11.37 -18.38 1.20
N TYR A 78 11.03 -17.35 0.41
CA TYR A 78 11.34 -17.35 -1.02
C TYR A 78 12.67 -16.64 -1.35
N GLY A 79 13.23 -15.89 -0.38
CA GLY A 79 14.47 -15.14 -0.56
C GLY A 79 14.28 -13.81 -1.27
N LEU A 80 13.11 -13.16 -1.08
CA LEU A 80 12.83 -11.80 -1.56
C LEU A 80 13.45 -10.77 -0.60
N THR A 81 14.78 -10.76 -0.48
CA THR A 81 15.54 -9.90 0.45
C THR A 81 16.11 -8.65 -0.23
N CYS A 82 15.60 -8.29 -1.40
CA CYS A 82 15.95 -7.06 -2.09
C CYS A 82 15.28 -5.83 -1.41
N PRO A 83 15.80 -4.61 -1.62
CA PRO A 83 15.20 -3.40 -1.08
C PRO A 83 13.72 -3.23 -1.48
N ALA A 84 12.86 -3.03 -0.48
CA ALA A 84 11.45 -2.73 -0.69
C ALA A 84 11.16 -1.25 -0.44
N TYR A 85 10.14 -0.69 -1.11
CA TYR A 85 9.72 0.69 -0.97
C TYR A 85 8.20 0.77 -0.79
N ALA A 86 7.79 1.58 0.18
CA ALA A 86 6.39 1.93 0.44
C ALA A 86 6.34 3.39 0.92
N THR A 87 5.17 3.99 1.02
CA THR A 87 5.04 5.21 1.83
C THR A 87 5.15 4.89 3.32
N GLN A 88 5.54 5.86 4.15
CA GLN A 88 5.54 5.70 5.63
C GLN A 88 4.22 5.14 6.16
N ALA A 89 3.09 5.63 5.64
CA ALA A 89 1.77 5.18 6.03
C ALA A 89 1.47 3.74 5.56
N THR A 90 1.82 3.37 4.31
CA THR A 90 1.66 1.99 3.83
C THR A 90 2.59 1.01 4.57
N HIS A 91 3.80 1.42 4.93
CA HIS A 91 4.73 0.65 5.77
C HIS A 91 4.11 0.34 7.15
N MET A 92 3.74 1.37 7.92
CA MET A 92 3.20 1.19 9.28
C MET A 92 1.88 0.43 9.32
N MET A 93 0.95 0.76 8.42
CA MET A 93 -0.37 0.12 8.37
C MET A 93 -0.32 -1.27 7.72
N GLY A 94 0.61 -1.51 6.78
CA GLY A 94 0.84 -2.82 6.18
C GLY A 94 1.40 -3.81 7.19
N ALA A 95 2.43 -3.40 7.96
CA ALA A 95 2.97 -4.20 9.05
C ALA A 95 1.88 -4.58 10.07
N LEU A 96 1.04 -3.61 10.44
CA LEU A 96 -0.10 -3.82 11.33
C LEU A 96 -1.15 -4.79 10.77
N CYS A 97 -1.49 -4.66 9.49
CA CYS A 97 -2.41 -5.57 8.81
C CYS A 97 -1.88 -7.01 8.84
N MET A 98 -0.59 -7.20 8.53
CA MET A 98 0.05 -8.51 8.53
C MET A 98 0.23 -9.09 9.93
N GLN A 99 0.53 -8.28 10.95
CA GLN A 99 0.56 -8.71 12.35
C GLN A 99 -0.83 -9.23 12.80
N ASP A 100 -1.90 -8.51 12.50
CA ASP A 100 -3.28 -8.89 12.88
C ASP A 100 -3.78 -10.14 12.13
N ALA A 101 -3.46 -10.25 10.83
CA ALA A 101 -3.75 -11.43 10.03
C ALA A 101 -3.01 -12.67 10.56
N THR A 102 -1.71 -12.54 10.86
CA THR A 102 -0.86 -13.63 11.38
C THR A 102 -1.36 -14.13 12.73
N LYS A 103 -1.71 -13.22 13.66
CA LYS A 103 -2.34 -13.55 14.94
C LYS A 103 -3.64 -14.33 14.75
N THR A 104 -4.47 -13.87 13.82
CA THR A 104 -5.76 -14.51 13.53
C THR A 104 -5.58 -15.91 12.91
N LEU A 105 -4.57 -16.11 12.06
CA LEU A 105 -4.18 -17.40 11.48
C LEU A 105 -3.66 -18.36 12.55
N ALA A 106 -2.67 -17.96 13.34
CA ALA A 106 -2.08 -18.76 14.41
C ALA A 106 -3.10 -19.16 15.49
N ALA A 107 -4.09 -18.32 15.78
CA ALA A 107 -5.20 -18.64 16.70
C ALA A 107 -6.26 -19.59 16.11
N SER A 108 -6.39 -19.64 14.78
CA SER A 108 -7.42 -20.43 14.10
C SER A 108 -6.93 -21.80 13.64
N GLU A 109 -5.66 -21.91 13.23
CA GLU A 109 -5.07 -23.13 12.67
C GLU A 109 -3.57 -23.30 13.02
N GLU A 110 -2.95 -24.37 12.50
CA GLU A 110 -1.51 -24.59 12.63
C GLU A 110 -0.75 -23.84 11.52
N PHE A 111 -0.68 -22.52 11.68
CA PHE A 111 0.01 -21.64 10.75
C PHE A 111 1.53 -21.71 10.94
N THR A 112 2.24 -22.26 9.96
CA THR A 112 3.70 -22.44 9.98
C THR A 112 4.41 -21.75 8.81
N LEU A 113 3.67 -20.98 8.00
CA LEU A 113 4.21 -20.32 6.81
C LEU A 113 5.18 -19.20 7.16
N PHE A 114 4.84 -18.38 8.15
CA PHE A 114 5.71 -17.39 8.78
C PHE A 114 5.13 -17.01 10.15
N ASN A 115 5.87 -16.24 10.95
CA ASN A 115 5.47 -15.78 12.29
C ASN A 115 5.56 -14.25 12.40
N GLU A 116 5.21 -13.68 13.55
CA GLU A 116 5.20 -12.22 13.75
C GLU A 116 6.57 -11.55 13.59
N LYS A 117 7.65 -12.22 13.97
CA LYS A 117 9.02 -11.72 13.79
C LYS A 117 9.44 -11.71 12.32
N ASP A 118 8.92 -12.67 11.54
CA ASP A 118 9.12 -12.67 10.08
C ASP A 118 8.37 -11.50 9.42
N VAL A 119 7.21 -11.09 9.96
CA VAL A 119 6.50 -9.88 9.51
C VAL A 119 7.31 -8.64 9.85
N GLU A 120 7.79 -8.51 11.08
CA GLU A 120 8.62 -7.40 11.54
C GLU A 120 9.87 -7.25 10.66
N ALA A 121 10.70 -8.29 10.57
CA ALA A 121 11.92 -8.28 9.75
C ALA A 121 11.67 -8.00 8.25
N ALA A 122 10.53 -8.43 7.70
CA ALA A 122 10.16 -8.11 6.33
C ALA A 122 9.83 -6.63 6.15
N PHE A 123 9.09 -6.03 7.10
CA PHE A 123 8.73 -4.61 7.05
C PHE A 123 9.90 -3.68 7.42
N ASP A 124 10.84 -4.10 8.28
CA ASP A 124 12.09 -3.36 8.54
C ASP A 124 12.97 -3.20 7.28
N ASN A 125 12.89 -4.14 6.34
CA ASN A 125 13.54 -4.05 5.03
C ASN A 125 12.83 -3.06 4.05
N VAL A 126 11.65 -2.55 4.40
CA VAL A 126 10.92 -1.56 3.59
C VAL A 126 11.43 -0.17 3.90
N THR A 127 12.08 0.48 2.93
CA THR A 127 12.43 1.90 3.01
C THR A 127 11.15 2.75 2.88
N PRO A 128 10.75 3.52 3.91
CA PRO A 128 9.59 4.39 3.82
C PRO A 128 9.91 5.67 3.04
N LEU A 129 8.98 6.08 2.18
CA LEU A 129 9.04 7.32 1.39
C LEU A 129 7.90 8.27 1.77
N GLN A 130 8.07 9.55 1.43
CA GLN A 130 6.99 10.55 1.39
C GLN A 130 6.39 10.66 -0.01
N TYR A 131 5.15 11.16 -0.12
CA TYR A 131 4.57 11.48 -1.43
C TYR A 131 5.42 12.53 -2.17
N SER A 132 5.54 12.36 -3.48
CA SER A 132 6.33 13.18 -4.40
C SER A 132 7.84 13.21 -4.10
N GLN A 133 8.35 12.35 -3.22
CA GLN A 133 9.79 12.15 -3.00
C GLN A 133 10.37 11.26 -4.11
N PRO A 134 11.28 11.75 -4.96
CA PRO A 134 11.99 10.91 -5.91
C PRO A 134 13.07 10.11 -5.19
N LYS A 135 13.11 8.80 -5.42
CA LYS A 135 14.09 7.86 -4.87
C LYS A 135 14.74 7.07 -6.01
N ALA A 136 16.04 7.21 -6.20
CA ALA A 136 16.78 6.32 -7.08
C ALA A 136 16.92 4.92 -6.45
N LEU A 137 16.82 3.87 -7.27
CA LEU A 137 17.14 2.50 -6.83
C LEU A 137 18.65 2.36 -6.54
N PRO A 138 19.07 1.44 -5.65
CA PRO A 138 20.47 1.30 -5.29
C PRO A 138 21.29 0.52 -6.32
N GLY A 139 22.62 0.63 -6.22
CA GLY A 139 23.57 -0.14 -7.03
C GLY A 139 23.48 0.16 -8.52
N ARG A 140 23.57 -0.88 -9.36
CA ARG A 140 23.56 -0.80 -10.83
C ARG A 140 22.29 -0.15 -11.43
N HIS A 141 21.21 -0.09 -10.67
CA HIS A 141 19.90 0.40 -11.13
C HIS A 141 19.63 1.87 -10.77
N SER A 142 20.66 2.63 -10.36
CA SER A 142 20.54 4.04 -9.92
C SER A 142 20.04 5.04 -10.97
N HIS A 143 19.95 4.61 -12.23
CA HIS A 143 19.32 5.35 -13.32
C HIS A 143 17.78 5.29 -13.28
N ILE A 144 17.21 4.33 -12.53
CA ILE A 144 15.77 4.21 -12.30
C ILE A 144 15.40 4.98 -11.04
N VAL A 145 14.47 5.92 -11.19
CA VAL A 145 13.91 6.75 -10.12
C VAL A 145 12.44 6.39 -9.95
N VAL A 146 12.07 6.01 -8.73
CA VAL A 146 10.69 5.76 -8.31
C VAL A 146 10.15 6.96 -7.52
N THR A 147 8.87 7.28 -7.69
CA THR A 147 8.18 8.35 -6.95
C THR A 147 6.75 7.92 -6.61
N ALA A 148 6.37 8.01 -5.34
CA ALA A 148 5.02 7.71 -4.88
C ALA A 148 4.10 8.94 -4.96
N HIS A 149 2.88 8.79 -5.47
CA HIS A 149 1.82 9.81 -5.52
C HIS A 149 0.57 9.29 -4.81
N ALA A 150 -0.37 10.15 -4.42
CA ALA A 150 -1.54 9.70 -3.65
C ALA A 150 -2.54 8.93 -4.53
N ALA A 151 -2.96 7.74 -4.09
CA ALA A 151 -4.04 6.96 -4.70
C ALA A 151 -5.42 7.28 -4.11
N GLY A 152 -5.51 7.77 -2.86
CA GLY A 152 -6.78 8.21 -2.24
C GLY A 152 -7.76 7.11 -1.82
N HIS A 153 -7.40 5.84 -1.94
CA HIS A 153 -8.22 4.67 -1.54
C HIS A 153 -7.94 4.20 -0.11
N THR A 154 -6.68 4.20 0.29
CA THR A 154 -6.20 3.85 1.62
C THR A 154 -5.27 4.95 2.15
N ILE A 155 -5.06 5.01 3.47
CA ILE A 155 -4.02 5.88 4.02
C ILE A 155 -2.65 5.40 3.52
N GLY A 156 -1.83 6.34 3.03
CA GLY A 156 -0.56 6.02 2.37
C GLY A 156 -0.65 5.42 0.96
N GLY A 157 -1.83 4.99 0.51
CA GLY A 157 -2.02 4.28 -0.75
C GLY A 157 -1.40 5.01 -1.95
N THR A 158 -0.59 4.33 -2.75
CA THR A 158 0.28 4.97 -3.74
C THR A 158 -0.05 4.65 -5.19
N ILE A 159 0.12 5.66 -6.04
CA ILE A 159 0.39 5.50 -7.47
C ILE A 159 1.90 5.69 -7.68
N TRP A 160 2.56 4.71 -8.30
CA TRP A 160 4.00 4.75 -8.52
C TRP A 160 4.34 5.28 -9.92
N THR A 161 5.17 6.32 -9.98
CA THR A 161 5.88 6.72 -11.21
C THR A 161 7.27 6.10 -11.18
N ILE A 162 7.64 5.36 -12.23
CA ILE A 162 8.92 4.66 -12.38
C ILE A 162 9.55 5.15 -13.68
N ASN A 163 10.71 5.81 -13.57
CA ASN A 163 11.31 6.55 -14.68
C ASN A 163 12.79 6.18 -14.83
N ASN A 164 13.25 5.83 -16.03
CA ASN A 164 14.67 5.54 -16.34
C ASN A 164 15.33 6.60 -17.24
N GLY A 165 14.73 7.79 -17.33
CA GLY A 165 15.14 8.88 -18.22
C GLY A 165 14.62 8.78 -19.66
N ALA A 166 14.23 7.59 -20.13
CA ALA A 166 13.71 7.35 -21.48
C ALA A 166 12.23 6.96 -21.49
N GLU A 167 11.88 5.99 -20.64
CA GLU A 167 10.53 5.50 -20.38
C GLU A 167 10.00 6.12 -19.08
N ASP A 168 8.67 6.24 -19.02
CA ASP A 168 7.94 6.79 -17.89
C ASP A 168 6.73 5.89 -17.66
N VAL A 169 6.82 5.04 -16.63
CA VAL A 169 5.84 4.01 -16.31
C VAL A 169 5.03 4.47 -15.11
N LEU A 170 3.71 4.47 -15.28
CA LEU A 170 2.77 4.80 -14.23
C LEU A 170 2.04 3.53 -13.80
N TYR A 171 2.25 3.08 -12.56
CA TYR A 171 1.55 1.96 -11.95
C TYR A 171 0.51 2.51 -10.98
N ALA A 172 -0.76 2.39 -11.36
CA ALA A 172 -1.90 3.02 -10.70
C ALA A 172 -3.04 2.01 -10.54
N LEU A 173 -3.00 1.21 -9.48
CA LEU A 173 -4.14 0.36 -9.11
C LEU A 173 -5.01 1.05 -8.06
N ASP A 174 -6.27 0.62 -7.98
CA ASP A 174 -7.14 0.79 -6.83
C ASP A 174 -7.25 2.23 -6.32
N TYR A 175 -7.24 3.21 -7.22
CA TYR A 175 -7.25 4.62 -6.87
C TYR A 175 -8.66 5.22 -6.79
N ASN A 176 -8.79 6.35 -6.07
CA ASN A 176 -10.04 7.03 -5.81
C ASN A 176 -10.02 8.50 -6.26
N HIS A 177 -10.78 8.81 -7.31
CA HIS A 177 -11.01 10.18 -7.77
C HIS A 177 -11.95 11.00 -6.86
N THR A 178 -12.70 10.37 -5.96
CA THR A 178 -13.61 11.07 -5.04
C THR A 178 -12.92 11.43 -3.73
N LYS A 179 -13.30 12.57 -3.13
CA LYS A 179 -12.80 12.94 -1.79
C LYS A 179 -13.59 12.13 -0.75
N GLU A 180 -12.88 11.52 0.19
CA GLU A 180 -13.44 10.86 1.37
C GLU A 180 -13.42 11.78 2.60
N GLU A 181 -13.93 11.34 3.76
CA GLU A 181 -13.83 12.21 4.95
C GLU A 181 -12.37 12.32 5.44
N HIS A 182 -11.68 11.17 5.51
CA HIS A 182 -10.31 11.09 6.02
C HIS A 182 -9.21 11.12 4.94
N LEU A 183 -9.51 10.93 3.65
CA LEU A 183 -8.52 10.91 2.56
C LEU A 183 -8.71 11.99 1.51
N ARG A 184 -7.58 12.41 0.93
CA ARG A 184 -7.48 13.26 -0.27
C ARG A 184 -7.87 12.44 -1.51
N ARG A 185 -8.10 13.12 -2.64
CA ARG A 185 -8.33 12.47 -3.94
C ARG A 185 -7.02 11.91 -4.48
N CYS A 186 -7.09 11.00 -5.46
CA CYS A 186 -5.90 10.57 -6.17
C CYS A 186 -5.22 11.72 -6.94
N SER A 187 -3.90 11.68 -7.04
CA SER A 187 -3.11 12.71 -7.75
C SER A 187 -3.32 12.69 -9.27
N LEU A 188 -3.94 11.63 -9.82
CA LEU A 188 -4.49 11.61 -11.19
C LEU A 188 -5.72 12.53 -11.38
N MET A 189 -6.05 13.34 -10.38
CA MET A 189 -7.04 14.42 -10.44
C MET A 189 -6.46 15.77 -9.95
N GLU A 190 -5.17 15.82 -9.60
CA GLU A 190 -4.56 16.98 -8.94
C GLU A 190 -3.75 17.86 -9.89
N GLY A 191 -4.10 19.15 -9.88
CA GLY A 191 -3.26 20.26 -10.30
C GLY A 191 -4.06 21.57 -10.33
N ALA A 192 -3.36 22.68 -10.56
CA ALA A 192 -3.98 24.00 -10.56
C ALA A 192 -5.07 24.10 -11.63
N GLU A 193 -6.20 24.73 -11.28
CA GLU A 193 -7.33 25.00 -12.19
C GLU A 193 -7.93 23.77 -12.89
N GLY A 194 -7.69 22.55 -12.37
CA GLY A 194 -8.22 21.30 -12.92
C GLY A 194 -7.40 20.70 -14.06
N MET A 195 -6.22 21.24 -14.37
CA MET A 195 -5.22 20.53 -15.17
C MET A 195 -4.49 19.50 -14.32
N LEU A 196 -4.29 18.29 -14.85
CA LEU A 196 -3.43 17.29 -14.24
C LEU A 196 -1.97 17.77 -14.18
N SER A 197 -1.25 17.38 -13.12
CA SER A 197 0.20 17.53 -13.05
C SER A 197 0.85 16.99 -14.33
N ARG A 198 1.70 17.81 -14.99
CA ARG A 198 2.38 17.45 -16.24
C ARG A 198 3.20 16.14 -16.15
N ARG A 199 3.59 15.73 -14.93
CA ARG A 199 4.32 14.47 -14.67
C ARG A 199 3.44 13.22 -14.73
N LEU A 200 2.11 13.35 -14.63
CA LEU A 200 1.15 12.24 -14.63
C LEU A 200 0.32 12.20 -15.93
N THR A 201 0.65 13.04 -16.91
CA THR A 201 0.01 13.08 -18.24
C THR A 201 0.95 12.53 -19.29
N LYS A 202 0.40 11.75 -20.22
CA LYS A 202 1.09 11.08 -21.33
C LYS A 202 2.26 10.17 -20.91
N PRO A 203 2.11 9.32 -19.88
CA PRO A 203 3.13 8.32 -19.54
C PRO A 203 3.36 7.38 -20.73
N THR A 204 4.56 6.80 -20.81
CA THR A 204 4.93 5.91 -21.92
C THR A 204 4.35 4.49 -21.72
N LEU A 205 4.04 4.12 -20.48
CA LEU A 205 3.15 3.00 -20.12
C LEU A 205 2.28 3.38 -18.91
N LEU A 206 0.99 3.07 -18.96
CA LEU A 206 0.11 3.01 -17.79
C LEU A 206 -0.28 1.57 -17.51
N ILE A 207 -0.07 1.10 -16.28
CA ILE A 207 -0.60 -0.15 -15.72
C ILE A 207 -1.72 0.23 -14.75
N THR A 208 -2.94 -0.25 -14.98
CA THR A 208 -4.13 0.14 -14.21
C THR A 208 -5.09 -1.04 -14.01
N ASP A 209 -5.93 -0.97 -12.98
CA ASP A 209 -6.96 -1.98 -12.75
C ASP A 209 -8.16 -1.81 -13.70
N ALA A 210 -8.92 -2.89 -13.86
CA ALA A 210 -10.21 -2.92 -14.54
C ALA A 210 -11.34 -3.40 -13.60
N LEU A 211 -11.10 -3.47 -12.29
CA LEU A 211 -11.96 -4.14 -11.31
C LEU A 211 -13.38 -3.58 -11.33
N ASN A 212 -13.49 -2.26 -11.43
CA ASN A 212 -14.74 -1.52 -11.43
C ASN A 212 -15.15 -0.99 -12.82
N ALA A 213 -14.53 -1.46 -13.92
CA ALA A 213 -14.78 -0.95 -15.26
C ALA A 213 -16.26 -1.01 -15.70
N THR A 214 -16.96 -2.09 -15.36
CA THR A 214 -18.40 -2.27 -15.64
C THR A 214 -19.29 -1.85 -14.46
N TYR A 215 -18.74 -1.18 -13.45
CA TYR A 215 -19.38 -1.01 -12.14
C TYR A 215 -19.82 0.44 -11.90
N ASN A 216 -21.14 0.65 -12.04
CA ASN A 216 -21.78 1.96 -11.97
C ASN A 216 -22.17 2.35 -10.53
N LEU A 217 -21.22 2.98 -9.83
CA LEU A 217 -21.41 3.53 -8.48
C LEU A 217 -22.36 4.73 -8.46
N ALA A 218 -23.29 4.72 -7.51
CA ALA A 218 -24.01 5.92 -7.10
C ALA A 218 -23.08 6.92 -6.37
N THR A 219 -23.48 8.20 -6.30
CA THR A 219 -22.67 9.26 -5.70
C THR A 219 -22.33 8.98 -4.23
N ARG A 220 -21.10 9.29 -3.79
CA ARG A 220 -20.60 8.99 -2.43
C ARG A 220 -21.58 9.42 -1.34
N LYS A 221 -22.15 10.64 -1.43
CA LYS A 221 -23.17 11.15 -0.49
C LYS A 221 -24.33 10.16 -0.30
N LYS A 222 -24.93 9.68 -1.40
CA LYS A 222 -26.04 8.72 -1.33
C LYS A 222 -25.62 7.36 -0.77
N ARG A 223 -24.38 6.92 -1.03
CA ARG A 223 -23.84 5.67 -0.46
C ARG A 223 -23.67 5.79 1.05
N VAL A 224 -23.05 6.87 1.52
CA VAL A 224 -22.90 7.18 2.96
C VAL A 224 -24.27 7.29 3.65
N GLU A 225 -25.22 8.01 3.07
CA GLU A 225 -26.60 8.09 3.58
C GLU A 225 -27.25 6.69 3.68
N CYS A 226 -27.20 5.88 2.62
CA CYS A 226 -27.74 4.53 2.59
C CYS A 226 -27.09 3.56 3.59
N PHE A 227 -25.77 3.65 3.77
CA PHE A 227 -25.01 2.87 4.77
C PHE A 227 -25.47 3.20 6.19
N LEU A 228 -25.50 4.49 6.52
CA LEU A 228 -25.88 5.00 7.83
C LEU A 228 -27.37 4.73 8.15
N ASP A 229 -28.26 4.85 7.16
CA ASP A 229 -29.68 4.53 7.34
C ASP A 229 -29.95 3.03 7.47
N SER A 230 -29.17 2.18 6.77
CA SER A 230 -29.23 0.72 6.95
C SER A 230 -28.89 0.31 8.38
N ILE A 231 -27.83 0.90 8.94
CA ILE A 231 -27.43 0.70 10.34
C ILE A 231 -28.49 1.30 11.29
N GLY A 232 -28.92 2.53 11.04
CA GLY A 232 -29.93 3.24 11.82
C GLY A 232 -31.27 2.50 11.90
N ALA A 233 -31.69 1.83 10.83
CA ALA A 233 -32.89 1.01 10.80
C ALA A 233 -32.78 -0.24 11.68
N VAL A 234 -31.59 -0.83 11.81
CA VAL A 234 -31.33 -2.00 12.67
C VAL A 234 -31.23 -1.58 14.13
N VAL A 235 -30.55 -0.46 14.40
CA VAL A 235 -30.50 0.17 15.73
C VAL A 235 -31.91 0.50 16.23
N LYS A 236 -32.77 1.09 15.39
CA LYS A 236 -34.20 1.34 15.70
C LYS A 236 -34.99 0.05 16.00
N ARG A 237 -34.59 -1.13 15.49
CA ARG A 237 -35.26 -2.42 15.74
C ARG A 237 -34.70 -3.21 16.93
N GLY A 238 -33.64 -2.70 17.57
CA GLY A 238 -32.99 -3.33 18.73
C GLY A 238 -32.27 -4.63 18.41
N GLY A 239 -31.63 -4.70 17.24
CA GLY A 239 -30.76 -5.80 16.81
C GLY A 239 -29.28 -5.39 16.76
N ASN A 240 -28.39 -6.37 16.72
CA ASN A 240 -26.96 -6.15 16.53
C ASN A 240 -26.62 -5.91 15.04
N VAL A 241 -25.55 -5.18 14.80
CA VAL A 241 -25.00 -4.95 13.45
C VAL A 241 -23.54 -5.42 13.42
N LEU A 242 -23.24 -6.35 12.53
CA LEU A 242 -21.88 -6.73 12.16
C LEU A 242 -21.47 -5.97 10.89
N ILE A 243 -20.29 -5.36 10.92
CA ILE A 243 -19.66 -4.67 9.79
C ILE A 243 -18.27 -5.31 9.61
N PRO A 244 -18.10 -6.26 8.67
CA PRO A 244 -16.79 -6.84 8.39
C PRO A 244 -15.93 -5.80 7.67
N VAL A 245 -14.72 -5.60 8.18
CA VAL A 245 -13.72 -4.66 7.68
C VAL A 245 -12.34 -5.31 7.78
N ASP A 246 -11.36 -4.73 7.10
CA ASP A 246 -9.95 -5.02 7.32
C ASP A 246 -9.45 -4.40 8.65
N SER A 247 -8.15 -4.53 8.94
CA SER A 247 -7.55 -4.10 10.21
C SER A 247 -6.77 -2.77 10.19
N ALA A 248 -6.55 -2.14 9.02
CA ALA A 248 -5.62 -1.01 8.90
C ALA A 248 -5.92 0.04 7.80
N ALA A 249 -6.70 -0.32 6.77
CA ALA A 249 -7.06 0.46 5.61
C ALA A 249 -8.51 1.02 5.67
N ARG A 250 -9.53 0.31 5.15
CA ARG A 250 -10.90 0.84 5.01
C ARG A 250 -11.60 1.00 6.35
N VAL A 251 -11.19 0.25 7.38
CA VAL A 251 -11.66 0.45 8.75
C VAL A 251 -11.57 1.91 9.22
N LEU A 252 -10.59 2.69 8.74
CA LEU A 252 -10.42 4.10 9.09
C LEU A 252 -11.59 4.97 8.61
N GLU A 253 -11.97 4.90 7.33
CA GLU A 253 -13.12 5.66 6.79
C GLU A 253 -14.41 5.23 7.47
N ILE A 254 -14.63 3.92 7.65
CA ILE A 254 -15.87 3.41 8.25
C ILE A 254 -15.98 3.83 9.73
N ALA A 255 -14.90 3.73 10.50
CA ALA A 255 -14.87 4.16 11.89
C ALA A 255 -15.10 5.68 12.02
N TYR A 256 -14.47 6.48 11.15
CA TYR A 256 -14.62 7.94 11.15
C TYR A 256 -16.05 8.36 10.77
N VAL A 257 -16.61 7.83 9.68
CA VAL A 257 -17.98 8.10 9.24
C VAL A 257 -19.02 7.71 10.30
N LEU A 258 -18.79 6.59 11.01
CA LEU A 258 -19.66 6.17 12.11
C LEU A 258 -19.50 7.07 13.35
N ASN A 259 -18.28 7.52 13.68
CA ASN A 259 -18.02 8.46 14.76
C ASN A 259 -18.80 9.76 14.57
N GLU A 260 -18.71 10.38 13.39
CA GLU A 260 -19.38 11.64 13.04
C GLU A 260 -20.92 11.53 12.95
N TRP A 261 -21.43 10.33 12.72
CA TRP A 261 -22.87 10.06 12.70
C TRP A 261 -23.44 9.73 14.08
N TRP A 262 -22.65 9.11 14.97
CA TRP A 262 -23.09 8.63 16.28
C TRP A 262 -23.73 9.69 17.20
N PRO A 263 -23.23 10.95 17.30
CA PRO A 263 -23.80 11.93 18.22
C PRO A 263 -25.16 12.46 17.77
N ARG A 264 -25.51 12.34 16.48
CA ARG A 264 -26.71 12.95 15.87
C ARG A 264 -28.04 12.44 16.43
N GLU A 265 -28.05 11.32 17.15
CA GLU A 265 -29.24 10.77 17.80
C GLU A 265 -28.89 10.24 19.21
N ARG A 266 -29.53 10.80 20.25
CA ARG A 266 -29.23 10.43 21.64
C ARG A 266 -29.77 9.05 22.00
N SER A 267 -30.93 8.66 21.44
CA SER A 267 -31.58 7.37 21.70
C SER A 267 -30.71 6.15 21.32
N ARG A 268 -29.84 6.29 20.31
CA ARG A 268 -28.90 5.24 19.89
C ARG A 268 -27.81 4.99 20.92
N ARG A 269 -27.26 6.06 21.51
CA ARG A 269 -26.16 6.01 22.48
C ARG A 269 -26.54 5.25 23.75
N ASP A 270 -27.78 5.36 24.20
CA ASP A 270 -28.23 4.66 25.41
C ASP A 270 -28.47 3.16 25.14
N THR A 271 -29.01 2.83 23.96
CA THR A 271 -29.44 1.47 23.60
C THR A 271 -28.35 0.59 22.99
N HIS A 272 -27.38 1.18 22.28
CA HIS A 272 -26.34 0.46 21.54
C HIS A 272 -24.94 0.98 21.87
N ALA A 273 -23.95 0.10 21.83
CA ALA A 273 -22.53 0.46 21.83
C ALA A 273 -21.96 0.38 20.41
N LEU A 274 -21.29 1.44 19.95
CA LEU A 274 -20.43 1.39 18.76
C LEU A 274 -19.06 0.86 19.19
N CYS A 275 -18.64 -0.26 18.62
CA CYS A 275 -17.40 -0.93 18.99
C CYS A 275 -16.54 -1.20 17.76
N LEU A 276 -15.23 -1.10 17.95
CA LEU A 276 -14.22 -1.70 17.08
C LEU A 276 -13.59 -2.85 17.85
N LEU A 277 -13.74 -4.07 17.33
CA LEU A 277 -13.23 -5.29 17.94
C LEU A 277 -11.88 -5.65 17.32
N GLY A 278 -10.88 -6.04 18.10
CA GLY A 278 -9.58 -6.52 17.61
C GLY A 278 -8.43 -6.20 18.57
N GLY A 279 -7.45 -7.09 18.68
CA GLY A 279 -6.26 -6.88 19.53
C GLY A 279 -5.48 -5.64 19.09
N SER A 280 -5.24 -5.53 17.78
CA SER A 280 -4.45 -4.49 17.12
C SER A 280 -5.17 -3.13 17.00
N ALA A 281 -6.46 -3.05 17.33
CA ALA A 281 -7.28 -1.85 17.13
C ALA A 281 -6.80 -0.61 17.91
N ARG A 282 -6.10 -0.78 19.05
CA ARG A 282 -5.46 0.34 19.76
C ARG A 282 -4.26 0.89 18.99
N LYS A 283 -3.39 -0.01 18.49
CA LYS A 283 -2.20 0.31 17.69
C LYS A 283 -2.62 0.99 16.37
N MET A 284 -3.65 0.47 15.70
CA MET A 284 -4.30 1.10 14.53
C MET A 284 -4.67 2.56 14.79
N ARG A 285 -5.41 2.85 15.87
CA ARG A 285 -5.82 4.23 16.19
C ARG A 285 -4.62 5.13 16.48
N SER A 286 -3.62 4.62 17.21
CA SER A 286 -2.38 5.35 17.51
C SER A 286 -1.63 5.72 16.23
N PHE A 287 -1.45 4.75 15.32
CA PHE A 287 -0.83 4.97 14.01
C PHE A 287 -1.64 5.98 13.17
N ALA A 288 -2.97 5.87 13.13
CA ALA A 288 -3.81 6.84 12.43
C ALA A 288 -3.65 8.28 12.98
N GLN A 289 -3.44 8.42 14.29
CA GLN A 289 -3.17 9.71 14.95
C GLN A 289 -1.76 10.26 14.66
N SER A 290 -0.77 9.40 14.43
CA SER A 290 0.56 9.81 13.97
C SER A 290 0.60 10.21 12.48
N LEU A 291 -0.27 9.61 11.65
CA LEU A 291 -0.28 9.76 10.19
C LEU A 291 -1.21 10.89 9.69
N VAL A 292 -1.53 11.88 10.53
CA VAL A 292 -2.49 12.96 10.20
C VAL A 292 -2.06 13.79 8.97
N GLY A 293 -0.76 14.00 8.76
CA GLY A 293 -0.25 14.67 7.56
C GLY A 293 -0.51 13.92 6.24
N TRP A 294 -0.89 12.65 6.30
CA TRP A 294 -1.28 11.82 5.15
C TRP A 294 -2.79 11.89 4.85
N MET A 295 -3.58 12.51 5.73
CA MET A 295 -5.03 12.57 5.65
C MET A 295 -5.55 13.79 4.87
N ALA A 296 -6.86 13.88 4.70
CA ALA A 296 -7.52 15.05 4.16
C ALA A 296 -7.27 16.30 5.03
N SER A 297 -7.21 17.47 4.39
CA SER A 297 -7.07 18.77 5.07
C SER A 297 -8.15 19.06 6.13
N SER A 298 -9.29 18.36 6.04
CA SER A 298 -10.37 18.39 7.03
C SER A 298 -10.01 17.70 8.36
N VAL A 299 -9.12 16.70 8.35
CA VAL A 299 -8.60 16.04 9.55
C VAL A 299 -7.30 16.71 10.01
N GLU A 300 -6.44 17.07 9.05
CA GLU A 300 -5.20 17.85 9.30
C GLU A 300 -5.48 19.17 10.04
N GLY A 301 -6.55 19.88 9.66
CA GLY A 301 -6.99 21.09 10.35
C GLY A 301 -7.40 20.88 11.82
N GLN A 302 -7.75 19.67 12.24
CA GLN A 302 -8.03 19.35 13.66
C GLN A 302 -6.77 19.46 14.50
N MET A 303 -5.57 19.30 13.92
CA MET A 303 -4.30 19.43 14.63
C MET A 303 -3.99 20.88 15.05
N SER A 304 -4.69 21.87 14.46
CA SER A 304 -4.59 23.27 14.85
C SER A 304 -5.49 23.63 16.05
N ASP A 305 -6.45 22.77 16.39
CA ASP A 305 -7.33 22.93 17.54
C ASP A 305 -6.68 22.29 18.79
N ARG A 306 -6.59 23.06 19.87
CA ARG A 306 -6.00 22.58 21.13
C ARG A 306 -6.91 21.63 21.91
N ASP A 307 -8.22 21.68 21.66
CA ASP A 307 -9.23 20.94 22.42
C ASP A 307 -9.68 19.63 21.72
N THR A 308 -9.21 19.37 20.50
CA THR A 308 -9.50 18.15 19.76
C THR A 308 -8.24 17.43 19.32
N LYS A 309 -8.15 16.13 19.63
CA LYS A 309 -7.12 15.27 19.03
C LYS A 309 -7.53 15.00 17.58
N PRO A 310 -6.59 15.04 16.61
CA PRO A 310 -6.88 14.56 15.27
C PRO A 310 -7.36 13.11 15.30
N PHE A 311 -8.30 12.76 14.41
CA PHE A 311 -8.85 11.40 14.29
C PHE A 311 -9.35 10.81 15.64
N ASP A 312 -9.90 11.66 16.51
CA ASP A 312 -10.42 11.25 17.82
C ASP A 312 -11.75 10.52 17.70
N LEU A 313 -11.68 9.19 17.65
CA LEU A 313 -12.81 8.27 17.59
C LEU A 313 -13.58 8.18 18.93
N ARG A 314 -13.97 9.33 19.50
CA ARG A 314 -14.63 9.55 20.80
C ARG A 314 -15.83 8.64 21.07
N HIS A 315 -16.52 8.21 20.02
CA HIS A 315 -17.72 7.39 20.11
C HIS A 315 -17.49 5.92 19.77
N VAL A 316 -16.34 5.57 19.18
CA VAL A 316 -15.96 4.19 18.88
C VAL A 316 -15.24 3.61 20.09
N SER A 317 -15.86 2.64 20.75
CA SER A 317 -15.20 1.89 21.81
C SER A 317 -14.30 0.81 21.24
N ILE A 318 -13.00 0.89 21.48
CA ILE A 318 -12.09 -0.22 21.19
C ILE A 318 -12.32 -1.34 22.21
N VAL A 319 -12.35 -2.58 21.73
CA VAL A 319 -12.58 -3.82 22.47
C VAL A 319 -11.61 -4.86 21.93
N GLN A 320 -10.86 -5.58 22.77
CA GLN A 320 -9.85 -6.53 22.26
C GLN A 320 -10.37 -7.96 22.14
N THR A 321 -11.27 -8.39 23.03
CA THR A 321 -11.76 -9.78 23.07
C THR A 321 -13.28 -9.89 23.02
N MET A 322 -13.77 -11.06 22.62
CA MET A 322 -15.20 -11.36 22.60
C MET A 322 -15.84 -11.29 24.01
N ALA A 323 -15.09 -11.65 25.05
CA ALA A 323 -15.54 -11.55 26.45
C ALA A 323 -15.74 -10.09 26.89
N GLU A 324 -14.87 -9.18 26.45
CA GLU A 324 -15.05 -7.75 26.70
C GLU A 324 -16.28 -7.18 25.97
N LEU A 325 -16.53 -7.62 24.73
CA LEU A 325 -17.73 -7.23 23.98
C LEU A 325 -19.00 -7.73 24.67
N ASP A 326 -19.01 -8.98 25.11
CA ASP A 326 -20.15 -9.56 25.85
C ASP A 326 -20.37 -8.83 27.19
N ARG A 327 -19.30 -8.49 27.94
CA ARG A 327 -19.38 -7.63 29.14
C ARG A 327 -20.01 -6.27 28.81
N LYS A 328 -19.60 -5.63 27.72
CA LYS A 328 -20.11 -4.33 27.27
C LYS A 328 -21.58 -4.38 26.81
N MET A 329 -22.00 -5.48 26.19
CA MET A 329 -23.40 -5.73 25.79
C MET A 329 -24.30 -6.10 26.98
N ARG A 330 -23.79 -6.77 28.03
CA ARG A 330 -24.56 -7.02 29.26
C ARG A 330 -24.97 -5.72 29.96
N GLY A 331 -24.20 -4.65 29.76
CA GLY A 331 -24.44 -3.33 30.34
C GLY A 331 -23.77 -3.17 31.70
N ASP A 332 -23.55 -1.93 32.09
CA ASP A 332 -22.99 -1.57 33.40
C ASP A 332 -24.12 -1.47 34.44
N THR A 333 -23.82 -1.58 35.74
CA THR A 333 -24.81 -1.45 36.82
C THR A 333 -25.62 -0.14 36.74
N ARG A 334 -25.00 0.92 36.20
CA ARG A 334 -25.64 2.21 35.92
C ARG A 334 -26.75 2.16 34.84
N SER A 335 -26.79 1.17 33.96
CA SER A 335 -27.78 1.08 32.86
C SER A 335 -29.10 0.38 33.22
N ARG A 336 -29.46 0.36 34.53
CA ARG A 336 -30.69 -0.27 35.06
C ARG A 336 -30.88 -1.74 34.62
N GLY A 337 -29.79 -2.47 34.42
CA GLY A 337 -29.81 -3.90 34.07
C GLY A 337 -30.41 -4.25 32.71
N ARG A 338 -30.60 -3.28 31.79
CA ARG A 338 -31.03 -3.59 30.42
C ARG A 338 -29.83 -3.93 29.54
N PRO A 339 -29.81 -5.08 28.84
CA PRO A 339 -28.73 -5.42 27.93
C PRO A 339 -28.70 -4.46 26.75
N ARG A 340 -27.51 -3.95 26.45
CA ARG A 340 -27.21 -3.14 25.27
C ARG A 340 -26.97 -4.03 24.06
N ARG A 341 -27.33 -3.54 22.89
CA ARG A 341 -26.96 -4.12 21.59
C ARG A 341 -25.65 -3.50 21.11
N ALA A 342 -25.06 -4.03 20.05
CA ALA A 342 -23.81 -3.51 19.51
C ALA A 342 -23.86 -3.29 17.99
N VAL A 343 -23.18 -2.23 17.55
CA VAL A 343 -22.71 -2.05 16.18
C VAL A 343 -21.22 -2.31 16.23
N VAL A 344 -20.74 -3.35 15.55
CA VAL A 344 -19.36 -3.82 15.67
C VAL A 344 -18.68 -3.83 14.32
N LEU A 345 -17.59 -3.06 14.24
CA LEU A 345 -16.54 -3.21 13.23
C LEU A 345 -15.67 -4.38 13.65
N ALA A 346 -15.52 -5.40 12.80
CA ALA A 346 -14.76 -6.60 13.10
C ALA A 346 -13.76 -6.90 11.97
N PRO A 347 -12.49 -7.22 12.29
CA PRO A 347 -11.43 -7.50 11.34
C PRO A 347 -11.68 -8.80 10.58
N VAL A 348 -10.91 -9.00 9.51
CA VAL A 348 -11.11 -10.03 8.48
C VAL A 348 -12.39 -9.77 7.69
N GLU A 349 -12.27 -8.97 6.63
CA GLU A 349 -13.39 -8.60 5.75
C GLU A 349 -14.02 -9.79 5.01
N GLY A 350 -13.26 -10.87 4.80
CA GLY A 350 -13.74 -12.10 4.19
C GLY A 350 -14.73 -12.90 5.07
N MET A 351 -14.78 -12.64 6.38
CA MET A 351 -15.50 -13.47 7.36
C MET A 351 -15.14 -14.97 7.30
N SER A 352 -13.94 -15.27 6.78
CA SER A 352 -13.40 -16.63 6.63
C SER A 352 -12.87 -17.20 7.94
N MET A 353 -12.60 -16.33 8.92
CA MET A 353 -12.00 -16.65 10.23
C MET A 353 -12.12 -15.46 11.19
N GLY A 354 -11.54 -15.58 12.39
CA GLY A 354 -11.44 -14.48 13.35
C GLY A 354 -12.77 -13.97 13.90
N PHE A 355 -12.74 -12.75 14.45
CA PHE A 355 -13.88 -12.16 15.14
C PHE A 355 -15.10 -11.91 14.24
N SER A 356 -14.90 -11.56 12.97
CA SER A 356 -16.01 -11.31 12.05
C SER A 356 -16.76 -12.61 11.73
N GLN A 357 -16.06 -13.74 11.54
CA GLN A 357 -16.70 -15.05 11.43
C GLN A 357 -17.43 -15.44 12.72
N GLU A 358 -16.80 -15.29 13.89
CA GLU A 358 -17.44 -15.68 15.15
C GLU A 358 -18.73 -14.88 15.42
N LEU A 359 -18.71 -13.56 15.18
CA LEU A 359 -19.90 -12.72 15.28
C LEU A 359 -20.96 -13.11 14.26
N PHE A 360 -20.58 -13.46 13.02
CA PHE A 360 -21.52 -13.96 12.03
C PHE A 360 -22.23 -15.23 12.52
N LEU A 361 -21.48 -16.21 13.03
CA LEU A 361 -22.03 -17.45 13.60
C LEU A 361 -22.99 -17.18 14.76
N ARG A 362 -22.63 -16.25 15.67
CA ARG A 362 -23.46 -15.85 16.81
C ARG A 362 -24.74 -15.10 16.39
N TRP A 363 -24.70 -14.28 15.34
CA TRP A 363 -25.76 -13.30 15.05
C TRP A 363 -26.62 -13.58 13.82
N ALA A 364 -26.17 -14.41 12.87
CA ALA A 364 -26.89 -14.69 11.62
C ALA A 364 -28.29 -15.31 11.84
N GLY A 365 -28.50 -16.01 12.95
CA GLY A 365 -29.76 -16.69 13.28
C GLY A 365 -30.92 -15.79 13.69
N ASP A 366 -30.68 -14.54 14.12
CA ASP A 366 -31.74 -13.62 14.56
C ASP A 366 -32.17 -12.64 13.45
N LYS A 367 -33.47 -12.64 13.14
CA LYS A 367 -34.15 -11.73 12.21
C LYS A 367 -34.07 -10.24 12.56
N LYS A 368 -33.66 -9.90 13.80
CA LYS A 368 -33.41 -8.52 14.25
C LYS A 368 -32.04 -8.00 13.82
N ASN A 369 -31.05 -8.88 13.73
CA ASN A 369 -29.67 -8.50 13.44
C ASN A 369 -29.48 -8.21 11.95
N ALA A 370 -28.36 -7.55 11.63
CA ALA A 370 -27.89 -7.39 10.26
C ALA A 370 -26.38 -7.58 10.12
N VAL A 371 -25.97 -8.00 8.93
CA VAL A 371 -24.60 -7.89 8.43
C VAL A 371 -24.63 -6.80 7.36
N VAL A 372 -23.83 -5.75 7.55
CA VAL A 372 -23.72 -4.61 6.62
C VAL A 372 -22.31 -4.62 6.06
N MET A 373 -22.17 -5.13 4.84
CA MET A 373 -20.87 -5.30 4.18
C MET A 373 -20.50 -3.99 3.46
N PRO A 374 -19.38 -3.33 3.82
CA PRO A 374 -18.89 -2.13 3.14
C PRO A 374 -18.13 -2.45 1.84
N GLN A 375 -17.72 -3.71 1.67
CA GLN A 375 -16.92 -4.20 0.54
C GLN A 375 -17.29 -5.64 0.16
N ARG A 376 -16.97 -6.05 -1.07
CA ARG A 376 -17.35 -7.36 -1.64
C ARG A 376 -16.68 -8.55 -0.96
N GLY A 377 -15.54 -8.32 -0.30
CA GLY A 377 -14.68 -9.33 0.31
C GLY A 377 -13.86 -10.13 -0.72
N PRO A 378 -12.76 -10.78 -0.30
CA PRO A 378 -11.90 -11.59 -1.17
C PRO A 378 -12.67 -12.68 -1.93
N PRO A 379 -12.25 -13.08 -3.15
CA PRO A 379 -12.76 -14.28 -3.81
C PRO A 379 -12.72 -15.52 -2.90
N GLY A 380 -13.67 -16.44 -3.06
CA GLY A 380 -13.78 -17.65 -2.22
C GLY A 380 -14.25 -17.43 -0.77
N SER A 381 -14.22 -16.19 -0.24
CA SER A 381 -14.59 -15.89 1.15
C SER A 381 -16.10 -16.01 1.44
N LEU A 382 -16.44 -16.13 2.74
CA LEU A 382 -17.83 -16.12 3.19
C LEU A 382 -18.54 -14.79 2.85
N ALA A 383 -17.84 -13.66 3.00
CA ALA A 383 -18.33 -12.34 2.63
C ALA A 383 -18.68 -12.28 1.14
N ARG A 384 -17.82 -12.81 0.26
CA ARG A 384 -18.08 -12.85 -1.18
C ARG A 384 -19.31 -13.69 -1.52
N HIS A 385 -19.50 -14.85 -0.89
CA HIS A 385 -20.70 -15.68 -1.08
C HIS A 385 -21.99 -14.99 -0.61
N LEU A 386 -21.93 -14.26 0.51
CA LEU A 386 -23.05 -13.47 1.01
C LEU A 386 -23.34 -12.25 0.11
N PHE A 387 -22.30 -11.61 -0.43
CA PHE A 387 -22.40 -10.55 -1.43
C PHE A 387 -23.08 -11.06 -2.70
N SER A 388 -22.64 -12.17 -3.31
CA SER A 388 -23.26 -12.74 -4.51
C SER A 388 -24.75 -13.04 -4.29
N ARG A 389 -25.12 -13.64 -3.14
CA ARG A 389 -26.53 -13.89 -2.79
C ARG A 389 -27.37 -12.63 -2.56
N TRP A 390 -26.74 -11.52 -2.13
CA TRP A 390 -27.40 -10.22 -2.04
C TRP A 390 -27.53 -9.57 -3.43
N TRP A 391 -26.48 -9.63 -4.24
CA TRP A 391 -26.42 -9.12 -5.62
C TRP A 391 -27.53 -9.75 -6.48
N ASP A 392 -27.63 -11.09 -6.45
CA ASP A 392 -28.62 -11.86 -7.19
C ASP A 392 -30.07 -11.46 -6.88
N ARG A 393 -30.34 -10.96 -5.67
CA ARG A 393 -31.67 -10.56 -5.21
C ARG A 393 -31.97 -9.09 -5.41
N THR A 394 -30.96 -8.25 -5.68
CA THR A 394 -31.11 -6.78 -5.71
C THR A 394 -30.80 -6.15 -7.06
N GLN A 395 -29.88 -6.73 -7.83
CA GLN A 395 -29.38 -6.17 -9.08
C GLN A 395 -29.74 -6.99 -10.33
N ASN A 396 -30.01 -8.29 -10.22
CA ASN A 396 -30.36 -9.12 -11.38
C ASN A 396 -31.61 -8.60 -12.12
N GLY A 397 -31.56 -8.63 -13.45
CA GLY A 397 -32.62 -8.13 -14.34
C GLY A 397 -32.58 -6.63 -14.63
N ARG A 398 -31.50 -5.92 -14.28
CA ARG A 398 -31.29 -4.51 -14.62
C ARG A 398 -30.47 -4.32 -15.89
N ALA A 399 -30.66 -3.18 -16.56
CA ALA A 399 -29.78 -2.72 -17.64
C ALA A 399 -28.41 -2.31 -17.07
N ALA A 400 -27.33 -2.61 -17.79
CA ALA A 400 -25.94 -2.41 -17.35
C ALA A 400 -25.61 -0.95 -16.95
N ASP A 401 -26.21 0.02 -17.62
CA ASP A 401 -25.96 1.44 -17.40
C ASP A 401 -26.70 2.02 -16.18
N SER A 402 -27.57 1.24 -15.53
CA SER A 402 -28.29 1.69 -14.34
C SER A 402 -27.36 1.69 -13.12
N PRO A 403 -27.31 2.78 -12.32
CA PRO A 403 -26.55 2.77 -11.08
C PRO A 403 -27.06 1.70 -10.12
N MET A 404 -26.14 1.11 -9.35
CA MET A 404 -26.46 0.07 -8.36
C MET A 404 -27.65 0.49 -7.48
N ARG A 405 -28.56 -0.45 -7.20
CA ARG A 405 -29.64 -0.22 -6.25
C ARG A 405 -29.08 -0.02 -4.84
N LEU A 406 -28.90 1.25 -4.48
CA LEU A 406 -28.97 1.66 -3.08
C LEU A 406 -30.37 1.34 -2.56
N GLU A 407 -30.45 0.91 -1.31
CA GLU A 407 -31.66 0.44 -0.62
C GLU A 407 -32.24 -0.91 -1.08
N LEU A 408 -31.86 -1.96 -0.33
CA LEU A 408 -32.76 -2.75 0.51
C LEU A 408 -31.94 -3.72 1.38
N PRO A 409 -32.08 -3.73 2.73
CA PRO A 409 -31.58 -4.83 3.55
C PRO A 409 -32.39 -6.11 3.28
N VAL A 410 -31.83 -7.02 2.48
CA VAL A 410 -32.51 -8.24 2.04
C VAL A 410 -32.43 -9.30 3.13
N ARG A 411 -33.57 -9.92 3.44
CA ARG A 411 -33.57 -11.18 4.19
C ARG A 411 -33.38 -12.34 3.23
N LEU A 412 -32.36 -13.16 3.48
CA LEU A 412 -32.20 -14.43 2.79
C LEU A 412 -33.18 -15.46 3.36
N SER A 413 -34.41 -15.48 2.85
CA SER A 413 -35.54 -16.33 3.28
C SER A 413 -35.12 -17.80 3.55
N ARG A 414 -34.85 -18.14 4.82
CA ARG A 414 -34.39 -19.47 5.28
C ARG A 414 -33.14 -20.02 4.54
N ALA A 415 -32.27 -19.15 4.03
CA ALA A 415 -31.09 -19.63 3.33
C ALA A 415 -30.11 -20.31 4.30
N ARG A 416 -29.68 -21.51 3.95
CA ARG A 416 -28.57 -22.20 4.62
C ARG A 416 -27.26 -21.81 3.94
N VAL A 417 -26.22 -21.60 4.75
CA VAL A 417 -24.84 -21.38 4.33
C VAL A 417 -23.99 -22.38 5.10
N THR A 418 -23.15 -23.14 4.39
CA THR A 418 -22.08 -23.90 5.04
C THR A 418 -20.93 -22.94 5.29
N VAL A 419 -20.41 -22.92 6.52
CA VAL A 419 -19.27 -22.13 6.95
C VAL A 419 -18.22 -23.10 7.50
N THR A 420 -17.03 -23.06 6.94
CA THR A 420 -15.88 -23.80 7.47
C THR A 420 -15.31 -23.00 8.64
N VAL A 421 -15.35 -23.58 9.83
CA VAL A 421 -14.85 -22.96 11.06
C VAL A 421 -13.55 -23.64 11.44
N LYS A 422 -12.44 -22.90 11.39
CA LYS A 422 -11.14 -23.31 11.93
C LYS A 422 -11.02 -22.79 13.35
N ARG A 423 -10.66 -23.63 14.32
CA ARG A 423 -10.36 -23.20 15.70
C ARG A 423 -9.34 -24.12 16.36
N ARG A 424 -8.57 -23.58 17.28
CA ARG A 424 -7.76 -24.38 18.20
C ARG A 424 -8.61 -24.86 19.39
N VAL A 425 -8.40 -26.10 19.81
CA VAL A 425 -9.08 -26.74 20.95
C VAL A 425 -8.01 -27.36 21.86
N PRO A 426 -8.09 -27.22 23.19
CA PRO A 426 -7.18 -27.89 24.11
C PRO A 426 -7.10 -29.41 23.88
N LEU A 427 -5.92 -29.98 24.09
CA LEU A 427 -5.75 -31.43 24.16
C LEU A 427 -6.37 -31.96 25.46
N GLU A 428 -7.16 -33.02 25.36
CA GLU A 428 -7.83 -33.66 26.50
C GLU A 428 -7.50 -35.16 26.55
N GLY A 429 -7.39 -35.71 27.76
CA GLY A 429 -7.16 -37.15 27.99
C GLY A 429 -5.86 -37.67 27.37
N ALA A 430 -5.95 -38.81 26.67
CA ALA A 430 -4.79 -39.53 26.13
C ALA A 430 -3.96 -38.71 25.12
N GLU A 431 -4.54 -37.74 24.42
CA GLU A 431 -3.79 -36.86 23.51
C GLU A 431 -2.88 -35.90 24.29
N LEU A 432 -3.36 -35.38 25.43
CA LEU A 432 -2.58 -34.53 26.33
C LEU A 432 -1.44 -35.34 26.99
N GLU A 433 -1.72 -36.56 27.44
CA GLU A 433 -0.70 -37.46 28.00
C GLU A 433 0.38 -37.81 26.98
N ALA A 434 -0.01 -38.13 25.74
CA ALA A 434 0.93 -38.39 24.64
C ALA A 434 1.78 -37.16 24.30
N TRP A 435 1.18 -35.97 24.26
CA TRP A 435 1.89 -34.71 24.05
C TRP A 435 2.89 -34.42 25.17
N ILE A 436 2.48 -34.51 26.44
CA ILE A 436 3.37 -34.34 27.60
C ILE A 436 4.54 -35.34 27.55
N ALA A 437 4.27 -36.60 27.20
CA ALA A 437 5.30 -37.63 27.07
C ALA A 437 6.23 -37.42 25.86
N GLN A 438 5.76 -36.79 24.78
CA GLN A 438 6.59 -36.42 23.63
C GLN A 438 7.43 -35.17 23.94
N GLU A 439 6.85 -34.16 24.57
CA GLU A 439 7.51 -32.92 24.96
C GLU A 439 8.60 -33.18 26.00
N ARG A 440 8.34 -34.08 26.96
CA ARG A 440 9.35 -34.58 27.91
C ARG A 440 10.50 -35.27 27.19
N ARG A 441 10.23 -36.16 26.23
CA ARG A 441 11.27 -36.82 25.41
C ARG A 441 12.07 -35.82 24.58
N ARG A 442 11.44 -34.77 24.03
CA ARG A 442 12.16 -33.69 23.33
C ARG A 442 13.11 -32.95 24.27
N LYS A 443 12.64 -32.54 25.45
CA LYS A 443 13.50 -31.89 26.46
C LYS A 443 14.62 -32.79 26.96
N GLU A 444 14.37 -34.09 27.12
CA GLU A 444 15.41 -35.08 27.47
C GLU A 444 16.45 -35.24 26.34
N GLN A 445 16.04 -35.19 25.07
CA GLN A 445 16.95 -35.20 23.91
C GLN A 445 17.74 -33.90 23.76
N GLU A 446 17.11 -32.73 23.93
CA GLU A 446 17.77 -31.42 23.90
C GLU A 446 18.78 -31.31 25.05
N ALA A 447 18.39 -31.65 26.28
CA ALA A 447 19.31 -31.68 27.43
C ALA A 447 20.46 -32.68 27.23
N ALA A 448 20.23 -33.83 26.60
CA ALA A 448 21.29 -34.77 26.27
C ALA A 448 22.23 -34.21 25.18
N ARG A 449 21.70 -33.52 24.17
CA ARG A 449 22.51 -32.87 23.12
C ARG A 449 23.34 -31.72 23.69
N ASP A 450 22.77 -30.92 24.57
CA ASP A 450 23.44 -29.79 25.19
C ASP A 450 24.46 -30.26 26.24
N ALA A 451 24.19 -31.34 26.97
CA ALA A 451 25.18 -32.02 27.81
C ALA A 451 26.33 -32.63 26.98
N MET A 452 26.05 -33.14 25.77
CA MET A 452 27.08 -33.66 24.85
C MET A 452 27.92 -32.52 24.25
N LEU A 453 27.29 -31.40 23.87
CA LEU A 453 27.98 -30.18 23.43
C LEU A 453 28.83 -29.57 24.55
N LYS A 454 28.30 -29.51 25.77
CA LYS A 454 29.04 -29.07 26.94
C LYS A 454 30.24 -29.99 27.22
N ARG A 455 30.05 -31.31 27.27
CA ARG A 455 31.15 -32.26 27.46
C ARG A 455 32.20 -32.18 26.35
N LYS A 456 31.80 -31.88 25.11
CA LYS A 456 32.73 -31.63 23.99
C LYS A 456 33.52 -30.33 24.18
N ARG A 457 32.90 -29.28 24.76
CA ARG A 457 33.57 -28.03 25.12
C ARG A 457 34.53 -28.23 26.30
N ASP A 458 34.07 -28.87 27.37
CA ASP A 458 34.86 -29.20 28.55
C ASP A 458 36.11 -30.06 28.17
N MET A 459 35.97 -31.01 27.21
CA MET A 459 37.12 -31.78 26.68
C MET A 459 38.12 -30.93 25.87
N LEU A 460 37.65 -29.93 25.13
CA LEU A 460 38.53 -29.02 24.39
C LEU A 460 39.27 -28.04 25.33
N ASP A 461 38.66 -27.71 26.48
CA ASP A 461 39.29 -26.87 27.50
C ASP A 461 40.30 -27.68 28.38
N ASP A 462 40.10 -29.00 28.57
CA ASP A 462 41.05 -29.89 29.28
C ASP A 462 42.33 -30.20 28.46
N ASP A 463 42.24 -30.24 27.11
CA ASP A 463 43.39 -30.52 26.22
C ASP A 463 44.45 -29.39 26.17
N GLU A 464 44.14 -28.18 26.66
CA GLU A 464 45.14 -27.09 26.81
C GLU A 464 45.99 -27.19 28.10
N VAL A 465 45.77 -28.17 28.98
CA VAL A 465 46.49 -28.29 30.28
C VAL A 465 47.12 -29.66 30.50
N SER A 466 47.67 -30.28 29.44
CA SER A 466 48.45 -31.53 29.56
C SER A 466 49.51 -31.71 28.46
N SER A 467 50.62 -30.98 28.54
CA SER A 467 51.81 -31.22 27.71
C SER A 467 53.10 -31.18 28.54
N ASP A 468 53.49 -32.34 29.08
CA ASP A 468 54.86 -32.63 29.53
C ASP A 468 55.08 -34.16 29.58
N GLY A 469 56.03 -34.70 28.82
CA GLY A 469 56.56 -36.07 28.98
C GLY A 469 56.51 -37.00 27.75
N ASP A 470 57.68 -37.22 27.13
CA ASP A 470 57.91 -38.18 26.04
C ASP A 470 57.75 -39.66 26.44
N SER A 471 57.41 -40.54 25.47
CA SER A 471 58.21 -41.73 25.07
C SER A 471 57.42 -42.79 24.27
N ASP A 472 57.93 -43.11 23.07
CA ASP A 472 57.82 -44.33 22.24
C ASP A 472 56.79 -45.45 22.59
N SER A 473 55.96 -45.86 21.61
CA SER A 473 56.23 -47.07 20.79
C SER A 473 55.06 -47.56 19.90
N GLU A 474 55.42 -48.14 18.74
CA GLU A 474 54.70 -49.12 17.89
C GLU A 474 53.30 -48.79 17.30
N ALA A 475 53.25 -48.81 15.96
CA ALA A 475 52.05 -48.89 15.10
C ALA A 475 51.58 -50.38 14.96
N PRO A 476 50.60 -50.82 14.11
CA PRO A 476 50.03 -50.15 12.93
C PRO A 476 48.53 -50.37 12.56
N GLY A 477 48.02 -49.45 11.72
CA GLY A 477 47.00 -49.70 10.70
C GLY A 477 45.55 -49.25 11.00
N ARG A 478 44.75 -48.80 10.02
CA ARG A 478 44.99 -48.66 8.56
C ARG A 478 43.81 -47.91 7.87
N ILE A 479 44.11 -46.81 7.13
CA ILE A 479 43.41 -46.29 5.90
C ILE A 479 41.90 -45.93 6.03
N ASP A 480 41.32 -44.84 5.52
CA ASP A 480 41.70 -43.52 4.92
C ASP A 480 40.45 -42.62 5.24
N ASP A 481 40.40 -41.28 5.16
CA ASP A 481 40.67 -40.39 4.02
C ASP A 481 40.51 -38.90 4.46
N MET A 482 40.80 -37.96 3.55
CA MET A 482 40.58 -36.50 3.56
C MET A 482 41.68 -35.60 4.16
N GLY A 483 42.37 -34.90 3.24
CA GLY A 483 43.12 -33.67 3.49
C GLY A 483 42.54 -32.47 2.69
N PRO A 484 43.26 -31.32 2.59
CA PRO A 484 43.16 -30.32 3.68
C PRO A 484 43.10 -28.83 3.23
N GLU A 485 42.86 -27.95 4.23
CA GLU A 485 43.33 -26.54 4.35
C GLU A 485 42.76 -25.44 3.40
N ALA A 486 42.74 -24.13 3.75
CA ALA A 486 43.49 -23.39 4.79
C ALA A 486 42.84 -22.03 5.24
N ILE A 487 43.08 -21.61 6.51
CA ILE A 487 43.57 -20.26 7.00
C ILE A 487 42.70 -18.99 6.68
N SER A 488 42.47 -17.96 7.54
CA SER A 488 43.25 -17.34 8.66
C SER A 488 42.42 -16.73 9.82
N GLU A 489 43.13 -16.32 10.88
CA GLU A 489 42.76 -15.40 11.99
C GLU A 489 42.27 -14.02 11.47
N VAL A 490 41.72 -13.06 12.24
CA VAL A 490 41.76 -12.67 13.69
C VAL A 490 40.37 -12.09 14.07
N ASP A 491 39.99 -11.71 15.31
CA ASP A 491 40.67 -11.41 16.59
C ASP A 491 39.76 -11.78 17.80
N LEU A 492 40.24 -11.71 19.05
CA LEU A 492 39.52 -12.21 20.24
C LEU A 492 39.59 -11.28 21.48
N ALA A 493 38.73 -10.25 21.57
CA ALA A 493 38.81 -9.26 22.66
C ALA A 493 37.48 -8.59 23.13
N THR A 494 36.35 -9.29 23.29
CA THR A 494 35.16 -8.66 23.93
C THR A 494 34.20 -9.52 24.79
N GLU A 495 34.27 -10.86 24.82
CA GLU A 495 33.23 -11.69 25.49
C GLU A 495 33.49 -12.04 26.99
N ARG A 496 34.18 -11.19 27.75
CA ARG A 496 34.44 -11.42 29.20
C ARG A 496 33.71 -10.47 30.16
N LEU A 497 32.60 -9.85 29.72
CA LEU A 497 31.84 -8.87 30.52
C LEU A 497 30.38 -9.24 30.86
N LEU A 498 29.86 -10.41 30.45
CA LEU A 498 28.43 -10.74 30.56
C LEU A 498 28.09 -11.99 31.40
N SER A 499 28.98 -12.45 32.27
CA SER A 499 28.70 -13.55 33.22
C SER A 499 28.94 -13.15 34.68
N GLY A 500 28.20 -12.15 35.16
CA GLY A 500 28.24 -11.67 36.55
C GLY A 500 27.57 -12.64 37.55
N GLN A 501 28.17 -13.79 37.81
CA GLN A 501 27.76 -14.70 38.89
C GLN A 501 28.61 -14.50 40.14
N THR A 502 28.00 -14.01 41.22
CA THR A 502 28.54 -14.07 42.58
C THR A 502 27.51 -14.67 43.53
N TYR A 503 27.99 -15.47 44.49
CA TYR A 503 27.19 -16.36 45.33
C TYR A 503 26.74 -15.72 46.65
N ASP A 504 25.64 -16.22 47.22
CA ASP A 504 24.99 -15.69 48.43
C ASP A 504 25.11 -16.64 49.63
N LEU A 505 25.47 -16.15 50.83
CA LEU A 505 25.76 -17.00 52.02
C LEU A 505 25.48 -16.31 53.39
N HIS A 506 24.21 -16.22 53.76
CA HIS A 506 23.61 -16.69 55.04
C HIS A 506 24.15 -16.32 56.47
N ILE A 507 23.21 -15.79 57.30
CA ILE A 507 22.87 -16.14 58.73
C ILE A 507 23.04 -15.11 59.90
N LYS A 508 21.86 -14.68 60.42
CA LYS A 508 21.35 -14.43 61.81
C LYS A 508 22.22 -13.79 62.95
N GLY A 509 21.59 -12.85 63.66
CA GLY A 509 21.89 -12.43 65.06
C GLY A 509 20.68 -11.75 65.73
N ARG A 510 20.58 -11.70 67.08
CA ARG A 510 19.34 -11.36 67.84
C ARG A 510 19.50 -10.20 68.86
N GLU A 511 18.35 -9.67 69.25
CA GLU A 511 18.00 -9.10 70.58
C GLU A 511 18.18 -7.61 70.94
N SER A 512 17.53 -7.23 72.05
CA SER A 512 16.97 -5.90 72.34
C SER A 512 17.37 -5.33 73.70
N THR A 513 17.36 -4.00 73.87
CA THR A 513 17.20 -3.35 75.19
C THR A 513 16.45 -2.00 75.15
N ARG A 514 15.78 -1.67 76.26
CA ARG A 514 15.04 -0.43 76.60
C ARG A 514 16.04 0.77 76.82
N SER A 515 15.70 2.05 77.09
CA SER A 515 14.52 2.69 77.72
C SER A 515 14.57 4.25 77.60
N LEU A 516 13.40 4.94 77.73
CA LEU A 516 13.09 6.27 78.36
C LEU A 516 14.17 7.40 78.45
N ALA A 517 13.89 8.72 78.38
CA ALA A 517 12.74 9.58 78.03
C ALA A 517 13.14 11.09 78.09
N ALA A 518 12.47 12.01 77.37
CA ALA A 518 12.08 13.39 77.78
C ALA A 518 11.48 14.22 76.60
N PRO A 519 10.65 15.27 76.83
CA PRO A 519 9.73 15.79 75.80
C PRO A 519 10.10 17.14 75.15
N GLY A 520 9.71 17.35 73.89
CA GLY A 520 9.72 18.65 73.21
C GLY A 520 9.28 18.60 71.75
N ALA A 521 8.04 19.04 71.48
CA ALA A 521 7.40 19.40 70.19
C ALA A 521 8.10 19.07 68.84
N GLY A 522 7.36 18.43 67.92
CA GLY A 522 7.68 18.41 66.49
C GLY A 522 7.25 17.14 65.77
N GLN A 523 6.53 17.28 64.66
CA GLN A 523 5.92 16.19 63.87
C GLN A 523 6.87 15.03 63.52
N PHE A 524 6.38 13.80 63.64
CA PHE A 524 7.10 12.57 63.28
C PHE A 524 7.36 12.49 61.76
N MET A 525 8.62 12.67 61.34
CA MET A 525 9.14 12.00 60.15
C MET A 525 9.77 10.66 60.55
N PHE A 526 9.87 9.73 59.61
CA PHE A 526 10.55 8.46 59.81
C PHE A 526 12.05 8.72 60.08
N PRO A 527 12.73 7.96 60.96
CA PRO A 527 14.14 8.21 61.27
C PRO A 527 15.03 8.03 60.04
N PHE A 528 15.40 9.15 59.43
CA PHE A 528 16.37 9.24 58.35
C PHE A 528 17.73 9.64 58.95
N GLN A 529 18.75 8.80 58.76
CA GLN A 529 20.12 9.18 59.07
C GLN A 529 20.67 10.01 57.92
N GLU A 530 20.71 11.33 58.09
CA GLU A 530 21.45 12.20 57.18
C GLU A 530 22.93 11.79 57.17
N LYS A 531 23.38 11.28 56.02
CA LYS A 531 24.81 11.05 55.79
C LYS A 531 25.50 12.39 55.63
N MET A 532 26.48 12.70 56.49
CA MET A 532 27.32 13.88 56.28
C MET A 532 28.04 13.75 54.94
N ARG A 533 27.77 14.67 54.02
CA ARG A 533 28.47 14.77 52.72
C ARG A 533 29.92 15.18 52.96
N ARG A 534 30.84 14.65 52.14
CA ARG A 534 32.26 15.03 52.19
C ARG A 534 32.46 16.41 51.57
N THR A 535 33.45 17.13 52.07
CA THR A 535 33.75 18.52 51.69
C THR A 535 35.25 18.62 51.40
N ASP A 536 35.65 19.37 50.38
CA ASP A 536 37.04 19.72 50.09
C ASP A 536 37.25 21.25 50.15
N ASP A 537 38.44 21.71 49.80
CA ASP A 537 38.85 23.12 49.85
C ASP A 537 38.05 24.04 48.89
N TYR A 538 37.21 23.47 48.00
CA TYR A 538 36.35 24.20 47.06
C TYR A 538 34.84 24.03 47.33
N GLY A 539 34.42 23.11 48.20
CA GLY A 539 33.03 23.01 48.65
C GLY A 539 32.56 21.58 48.95
N GLU A 540 31.24 21.35 48.89
CA GLU A 540 30.69 19.99 48.96
C GLU A 540 31.18 19.17 47.76
N ILE A 541 31.76 18.00 48.03
CA ILE A 541 32.19 17.08 46.99
C ILE A 541 30.93 16.44 46.40
N TYR A 542 30.62 16.81 45.15
CA TYR A 542 29.48 16.27 44.42
C TYR A 542 29.63 14.76 44.22
N ASP A 543 28.59 14.02 44.59
CA ASP A 543 28.48 12.62 44.20
C ASP A 543 28.10 12.56 42.71
N VAL A 544 29.03 12.08 41.88
CA VAL A 544 28.86 12.06 40.42
C VAL A 544 27.69 11.16 40.04
N ASP A 545 27.37 10.13 40.81
CA ASP A 545 26.26 9.21 40.51
C ASP A 545 24.88 9.80 40.89
N GLU A 546 24.83 10.79 41.80
CA GLU A 546 23.58 11.49 42.18
C GLU A 546 23.19 12.59 41.17
N TYR A 547 24.17 13.08 40.39
CA TYR A 547 23.98 14.03 39.29
C TYR A 547 24.30 13.45 37.91
N ALA A 548 24.64 12.15 37.84
CA ALA A 548 24.67 11.40 36.61
C ALA A 548 23.25 11.32 36.07
N VAL A 549 22.92 12.26 35.19
CA VAL A 549 21.88 12.06 34.20
C VAL A 549 22.22 10.72 33.54
N LYS A 550 21.40 9.70 33.83
CA LYS A 550 21.44 8.46 33.05
C LYS A 550 21.36 8.89 31.61
N VAL A 551 22.37 8.52 30.82
CA VAL A 551 22.36 8.77 29.38
C VAL A 551 21.36 7.81 28.76
N GLU A 552 20.09 8.14 28.93
CA GLU A 552 19.07 7.88 27.94
C GLU A 552 19.62 8.48 26.65
N ASN A 553 19.85 7.63 25.64
CA ASN A 553 20.39 8.03 24.34
C ASN A 553 19.32 8.78 23.52
N ASP A 554 18.96 9.97 23.99
CA ASP A 554 18.31 11.00 23.20
C ASP A 554 19.36 11.65 22.28
N ASP A 555 19.69 10.94 21.20
CA ASP A 555 20.28 11.57 20.01
C ASP A 555 19.24 11.54 18.88
N ALA A 556 18.92 12.71 18.34
CA ALA A 556 17.60 12.98 17.79
C ALA A 556 17.32 12.33 16.41
N GLY A 557 16.78 11.12 16.42
CA GLY A 557 16.04 10.51 15.32
C GLY A 557 14.61 10.18 15.76
N VAL A 558 13.58 10.68 15.06
CA VAL A 558 12.18 10.55 15.50
C VAL A 558 11.69 9.09 15.42
N MET A 559 11.89 8.34 16.51
CA MET A 559 11.21 7.07 16.76
C MET A 559 10.03 7.29 17.70
N PHE A 560 8.93 6.60 17.41
CA PHE A 560 7.75 6.61 18.25
C PHE A 560 7.93 5.59 19.37
N ASP A 561 7.55 5.98 20.58
CA ASP A 561 7.59 5.13 21.78
C ASP A 561 6.58 3.97 21.65
N VAL A 562 7.06 2.78 21.26
CA VAL A 562 6.24 1.55 21.13
C VAL A 562 6.31 0.70 22.42
N ASP A 563 7.40 0.81 23.16
CA ASP A 563 7.79 -0.10 24.24
C ASP A 563 6.90 0.04 25.48
N ALA A 564 6.33 1.22 25.71
CA ALA A 564 5.31 1.47 26.74
C ALA A 564 3.99 0.69 26.56
N VAL A 565 3.88 -0.15 25.52
CA VAL A 565 2.75 -1.07 25.29
C VAL A 565 3.12 -2.53 25.66
N GLU A 566 4.40 -2.88 25.78
CA GLU A 566 4.85 -4.25 26.04
C GLU A 566 4.85 -4.64 27.53
N GLU A 567 5.12 -3.69 28.44
CA GLU A 567 5.11 -3.95 29.90
C GLU A 567 3.73 -4.32 30.51
N ALA A 568 2.69 -4.46 29.68
CA ALA A 568 1.35 -4.85 30.06
C ALA A 568 0.96 -6.31 29.70
N GLU A 569 1.92 -7.14 29.27
CA GLU A 569 1.71 -8.60 29.25
C GLU A 569 1.71 -9.17 30.69
N GLU A 570 0.52 -9.19 31.31
CA GLU A 570 0.26 -9.95 32.53
C GLU A 570 0.77 -11.39 32.37
N ALA A 571 1.50 -11.88 33.39
CA ALA A 571 2.09 -13.21 33.42
C ALA A 571 1.07 -14.31 33.02
N ALA A 572 1.15 -14.74 31.75
CA ALA A 572 0.23 -15.70 31.20
C ALA A 572 0.36 -17.04 31.93
N ALA A 573 -0.77 -17.59 32.38
CA ALA A 573 -0.81 -18.96 32.85
C ALA A 573 -0.30 -19.89 31.73
N PRO A 574 0.44 -20.97 32.05
CA PRO A 574 1.02 -21.84 31.03
C PRO A 574 -0.07 -22.35 30.08
N GLU A 575 0.02 -21.94 28.81
CA GLU A 575 -1.01 -22.28 27.82
C GLU A 575 -1.13 -23.80 27.71
N GLN A 576 -2.37 -24.29 27.87
CA GLN A 576 -2.65 -25.70 27.62
C GLN A 576 -2.37 -25.99 26.13
N PRO A 577 -1.71 -27.12 25.80
CA PRO A 577 -1.44 -27.45 24.41
C PRO A 577 -2.75 -27.62 23.65
N THR A 578 -2.79 -27.09 22.43
CA THR A 578 -4.00 -27.07 21.59
C THR A 578 -3.73 -27.67 20.21
N LYS A 579 -4.74 -28.34 19.64
CA LYS A 579 -4.74 -28.80 18.24
C LYS A 579 -5.70 -27.98 17.37
N PRO A 580 -5.40 -27.78 16.08
CA PRO A 580 -6.38 -27.22 15.14
C PRO A 580 -7.52 -28.22 14.88
N VAL A 581 -8.74 -27.72 14.79
CA VAL A 581 -9.93 -28.48 14.41
C VAL A 581 -10.70 -27.70 13.35
N VAL A 582 -11.00 -28.37 12.24
CA VAL A 582 -11.82 -27.83 11.14
C VAL A 582 -13.22 -28.44 11.23
N GLU A 583 -14.24 -27.60 11.32
CA GLU A 583 -15.64 -28.01 11.49
C GLU A 583 -16.54 -27.34 10.43
N GLU A 584 -17.24 -28.12 9.60
CA GLU A 584 -18.27 -27.56 8.71
C GLU A 584 -19.57 -27.29 9.48
N ARG A 585 -19.94 -26.02 9.64
CA ARG A 585 -21.19 -25.61 10.28
C ARG A 585 -22.21 -25.14 9.26
N ARG A 586 -23.41 -25.73 9.30
CA ARG A 586 -24.57 -25.28 8.50
C ARG A 586 -25.36 -24.22 9.27
N VAL A 587 -25.13 -22.96 8.91
CA VAL A 587 -25.77 -21.79 9.53
C VAL A 587 -27.07 -21.45 8.79
N GLN A 588 -28.17 -21.24 9.52
CA GLN A 588 -29.39 -20.66 8.95
C GLN A 588 -29.34 -19.14 9.05
N VAL A 589 -29.24 -18.46 7.91
CA VAL A 589 -29.19 -17.00 7.83
C VAL A 589 -30.61 -16.45 7.85
N ASN A 590 -31.01 -15.85 8.97
CA ASN A 590 -32.29 -15.14 9.14
C ASN A 590 -32.11 -13.63 9.31
N CYS A 591 -30.90 -13.17 9.64
CA CYS A 591 -30.54 -11.75 9.71
C CYS A 591 -30.75 -11.04 8.37
N GLN A 592 -30.74 -9.70 8.41
CA GLN A 592 -30.69 -8.92 7.17
C GLN A 592 -29.26 -8.88 6.63
N LEU A 593 -29.13 -8.94 5.31
CA LEU A 593 -27.89 -8.60 4.62
C LEU A 593 -28.10 -7.27 3.91
N ALA A 594 -27.17 -6.34 4.12
CA ALA A 594 -27.02 -5.16 3.29
C ALA A 594 -25.59 -5.11 2.76
N PHE A 595 -25.44 -4.72 1.50
CA PHE A 595 -24.18 -4.30 0.94
C PHE A 595 -24.33 -2.83 0.56
N VAL A 596 -23.37 -2.00 0.95
CA VAL A 596 -23.25 -0.62 0.48
C VAL A 596 -21.80 -0.37 0.17
N ASP A 597 -21.51 -0.08 -1.09
CA ASP A 597 -20.14 0.13 -1.53
C ASP A 597 -19.49 1.33 -0.84
N MET A 598 -18.52 1.00 0.00
CA MET A 598 -17.61 1.90 0.70
C MET A 598 -16.16 1.44 0.47
N GLU A 599 -15.89 0.76 -0.66
CA GLU A 599 -14.55 0.29 -1.05
C GLU A 599 -13.61 1.47 -1.32
N GLY A 600 -14.14 2.63 -1.69
CA GLY A 600 -13.33 3.83 -1.91
C GLY A 600 -12.43 3.71 -3.13
N ARG A 601 -12.97 3.18 -4.24
CA ARG A 601 -12.28 3.01 -5.53
C ARG A 601 -13.01 3.77 -6.64
N VAL A 602 -12.35 3.93 -7.79
CA VAL A 602 -12.92 4.54 -9.00
C VAL A 602 -14.14 3.75 -9.52
N SER A 603 -15.08 4.43 -10.18
CA SER A 603 -16.22 3.84 -10.88
C SER A 603 -15.93 3.72 -12.38
N GLY A 604 -16.60 2.81 -13.10
CA GLY A 604 -16.36 2.59 -14.54
C GLY A 604 -16.34 3.88 -15.37
N ASN A 605 -17.39 4.70 -15.29
CA ASN A 605 -17.46 5.97 -16.01
C ASN A 605 -16.33 6.96 -15.65
N SER A 606 -15.92 7.00 -14.38
CA SER A 606 -14.83 7.88 -13.94
C SER A 606 -13.45 7.34 -14.34
N LEU A 607 -13.27 6.01 -14.37
CA LEU A 607 -12.07 5.35 -14.87
C LEU A 607 -11.86 5.69 -16.35
N CYS A 608 -12.90 5.54 -17.16
CA CYS A 608 -12.91 5.96 -18.57
C CYS A 608 -12.52 7.44 -18.74
N ASN A 609 -13.13 8.35 -17.97
CA ASN A 609 -12.81 9.78 -18.02
C ASN A 609 -11.35 10.09 -17.61
N ILE A 610 -10.80 9.35 -16.64
CA ILE A 610 -9.41 9.54 -16.19
C ILE A 610 -8.44 9.08 -17.28
N LEU A 611 -8.69 7.95 -17.93
CA LEU A 611 -7.86 7.45 -19.04
C LEU A 611 -7.81 8.43 -20.23
N VAL A 612 -8.94 9.09 -20.55
CA VAL A 612 -9.02 10.14 -21.58
C VAL A 612 -8.24 11.41 -21.20
N ASN A 613 -8.02 11.68 -19.91
CA ASN A 613 -7.20 12.82 -19.46
C ASN A 613 -5.71 12.46 -19.29
N VAL A 614 -5.40 11.22 -18.90
CA VAL A 614 -4.02 10.73 -18.78
C VAL A 614 -3.39 10.51 -20.16
N ILE A 615 -4.14 10.05 -21.16
CA ILE A 615 -3.68 9.80 -22.55
C ILE A 615 -2.35 9.03 -22.58
N PRO A 616 -2.28 7.83 -21.98
CA PRO A 616 -1.05 7.04 -21.94
C PRO A 616 -0.67 6.59 -23.36
N LYS A 617 0.62 6.50 -23.69
CA LYS A 617 1.02 5.97 -25.00
C LYS A 617 0.65 4.49 -25.14
N ARG A 618 0.75 3.71 -24.06
CA ARG A 618 0.38 2.29 -23.97
C ARG A 618 -0.34 2.02 -22.68
N LEU A 619 -1.25 1.05 -22.70
CA LEU A 619 -2.10 0.71 -21.58
C LEU A 619 -2.05 -0.79 -21.32
N VAL A 620 -1.68 -1.19 -20.10
CA VAL A 620 -1.80 -2.56 -19.59
C VAL A 620 -2.94 -2.58 -18.58
N LEU A 621 -3.93 -3.44 -18.84
CA LEU A 621 -5.08 -3.64 -17.97
C LEU A 621 -4.91 -4.93 -17.18
N VAL A 622 -4.89 -4.80 -15.86
CA VAL A 622 -4.83 -5.91 -14.89
C VAL A 622 -6.02 -5.84 -13.93
N HIS A 623 -6.03 -6.68 -12.89
CA HIS A 623 -6.97 -6.75 -11.76
C HIS A 623 -8.44 -6.46 -12.07
N GLY A 624 -9.26 -7.50 -12.12
CA GLY A 624 -10.68 -7.44 -12.45
C GLY A 624 -11.12 -8.63 -13.27
N SER A 625 -12.43 -8.91 -13.27
CA SER A 625 -12.99 -10.03 -14.05
C SER A 625 -12.68 -9.88 -15.54
N SER A 626 -12.47 -10.99 -16.26
CA SER A 626 -12.26 -10.98 -17.72
C SER A 626 -13.31 -10.18 -18.50
N ALA A 627 -14.57 -10.14 -18.02
CA ALA A 627 -15.63 -9.31 -18.59
C ALA A 627 -15.37 -7.80 -18.38
N SER A 628 -14.94 -7.41 -17.18
CA SER A 628 -14.58 -6.03 -16.84
C SER A 628 -13.36 -5.55 -17.63
N THR A 629 -12.30 -6.37 -17.65
CA THR A 629 -11.05 -6.11 -18.40
C THR A 629 -11.32 -5.98 -19.90
N LYS A 630 -12.15 -6.87 -20.48
CA LYS A 630 -12.55 -6.77 -21.88
C LYS A 630 -13.34 -5.49 -22.18
N ALA A 631 -14.35 -5.16 -21.36
CA ALA A 631 -15.16 -3.97 -21.58
C ALA A 631 -14.32 -2.68 -21.58
N LEU A 632 -13.36 -2.56 -20.65
CA LEU A 632 -12.43 -1.44 -20.62
C LEU A 632 -11.46 -1.44 -21.81
N ALA A 633 -10.94 -2.60 -22.20
CA ALA A 633 -10.05 -2.72 -23.33
C ALA A 633 -10.73 -2.33 -24.66
N ASP A 634 -11.98 -2.74 -24.85
CA ASP A 634 -12.78 -2.42 -26.02
C ASP A 634 -13.13 -0.92 -26.05
N TYR A 635 -13.44 -0.30 -24.90
CA TYR A 635 -13.62 1.16 -24.78
C TYR A 635 -12.35 1.94 -25.14
N CYS A 636 -11.18 1.54 -24.63
CA CYS A 636 -9.93 2.25 -24.87
C CYS A 636 -9.43 2.14 -26.32
N ARG A 637 -9.79 1.07 -27.04
CA ARG A 637 -9.43 0.85 -28.45
C ARG A 637 -10.37 1.56 -29.44
N ASP A 638 -11.53 2.05 -29.00
CA ASP A 638 -12.49 2.73 -29.88
C ASP A 638 -11.85 3.99 -30.50
N PRO A 639 -11.76 4.12 -31.84
CA PRO A 639 -11.14 5.27 -32.49
C PRO A 639 -11.80 6.63 -32.20
N SER A 640 -13.03 6.65 -31.68
CA SER A 640 -13.71 7.87 -31.22
C SER A 640 -13.22 8.35 -29.86
N VAL A 641 -12.59 7.47 -29.07
CA VAL A 641 -12.09 7.74 -27.72
C VAL A 641 -10.57 7.90 -27.77
N GLN A 642 -10.07 9.09 -27.44
CA GLN A 642 -8.63 9.41 -27.53
C GLN A 642 -7.86 8.93 -26.28
N VAL A 643 -7.77 7.61 -26.08
CA VAL A 643 -6.87 6.98 -25.08
C VAL A 643 -5.60 6.45 -25.76
N THR A 644 -5.59 5.21 -26.25
CA THR A 644 -4.48 4.65 -27.05
C THR A 644 -4.95 3.43 -27.87
N LYS A 645 -4.23 3.15 -28.95
CA LYS A 645 -4.41 1.92 -29.75
C LYS A 645 -3.73 0.71 -29.09
N ASP A 646 -2.66 0.95 -28.32
CA ASP A 646 -1.80 -0.09 -27.78
C ASP A 646 -2.29 -0.51 -26.38
N VAL A 647 -3.37 -1.30 -26.36
CA VAL A 647 -4.04 -1.78 -25.15
C VAL A 647 -3.85 -3.29 -24.98
N TYR A 648 -3.17 -3.67 -23.90
CA TYR A 648 -2.82 -5.04 -23.53
C TYR A 648 -3.63 -5.48 -22.29
N ALA A 649 -3.91 -6.79 -22.20
CA ALA A 649 -4.65 -7.39 -21.09
C ALA A 649 -4.11 -8.81 -20.81
N PRO A 650 -2.92 -8.92 -20.17
CA PRO A 650 -2.20 -10.18 -20.04
C PRO A 650 -2.97 -11.24 -19.26
N SER A 651 -2.72 -12.50 -19.59
CA SER A 651 -3.10 -13.66 -18.78
C SER A 651 -2.13 -13.86 -17.62
N VAL A 652 -2.53 -14.57 -16.58
CA VAL A 652 -1.62 -14.92 -15.47
C VAL A 652 -0.47 -15.79 -15.98
N GLY A 653 0.76 -15.36 -15.75
CA GLY A 653 1.99 -15.97 -16.26
C GLY A 653 2.41 -15.53 -17.68
N GLU A 654 1.65 -14.65 -18.34
CA GLU A 654 2.00 -14.12 -19.66
C GLU A 654 3.06 -13.02 -19.54
N ILE A 655 4.16 -13.15 -20.28
CA ILE A 655 5.23 -12.14 -20.39
C ILE A 655 4.93 -11.28 -21.61
N LEU A 656 4.59 -10.01 -21.39
CA LEU A 656 4.36 -9.02 -22.44
C LEU A 656 5.62 -8.21 -22.70
N ASN A 657 6.07 -8.15 -23.96
CA ASN A 657 7.01 -7.14 -24.39
C ASN A 657 6.26 -5.84 -24.72
N VAL A 658 6.50 -4.82 -23.90
CA VAL A 658 5.92 -3.47 -23.98
C VAL A 658 7.02 -2.41 -24.14
N SER A 659 8.18 -2.78 -24.70
CA SER A 659 9.30 -1.88 -25.03
C SER A 659 8.90 -0.88 -26.10
N SER A 660 9.30 0.39 -26.01
CA SER A 660 9.15 1.30 -27.16
C SER A 660 10.36 1.14 -28.06
N GLY A 661 10.15 0.91 -29.36
CA GLY A 661 11.23 0.92 -30.36
C GLY A 661 11.79 2.34 -30.63
N ILE A 662 11.70 3.23 -29.64
CA ILE A 662 12.07 4.63 -29.72
C ILE A 662 13.43 4.77 -29.05
N ASN A 663 14.45 5.07 -29.85
CA ASN A 663 15.76 5.40 -29.31
C ASN A 663 15.71 6.77 -28.64
N ALA A 664 15.69 6.79 -27.31
CA ALA A 664 15.90 7.98 -26.51
C ALA A 664 17.41 8.31 -26.45
N TYR A 665 17.72 9.60 -26.60
CA TYR A 665 19.08 10.15 -26.46
C TYR A 665 19.01 11.40 -25.59
N GLN A 666 19.82 11.45 -24.54
CA GLN A 666 20.01 12.66 -23.75
C GLN A 666 21.05 13.55 -24.43
N VAL A 667 20.74 14.83 -24.59
CA VAL A 667 21.64 15.83 -25.17
C VAL A 667 21.54 17.10 -24.32
N GLN A 668 22.67 17.63 -23.88
CA GLN A 668 22.73 18.88 -23.12
C GLN A 668 22.67 20.07 -24.09
N LEU A 669 21.89 21.11 -23.78
CA LEU A 669 21.86 22.33 -24.60
C LEU A 669 23.00 23.26 -24.16
N ALA A 670 23.76 23.82 -25.11
CA ALA A 670 24.78 24.82 -24.80
C ALA A 670 24.16 26.17 -24.39
N ASP A 671 24.76 26.88 -23.43
CA ASP A 671 24.31 28.22 -23.00
C ASP A 671 24.29 29.25 -24.14
N ALA A 672 25.18 29.11 -25.12
CA ALA A 672 25.23 29.94 -26.31
C ALA A 672 23.97 29.77 -27.18
N LEU A 673 23.46 28.54 -27.27
CA LEU A 673 22.25 28.20 -28.01
C LEU A 673 21.04 28.90 -27.40
N PHE A 674 20.86 28.79 -26.06
CA PHE A 674 19.74 29.39 -25.35
C PHE A 674 19.66 30.92 -25.52
N LYS A 675 20.82 31.61 -25.56
CA LYS A 675 20.91 33.05 -25.81
C LYS A 675 20.53 33.48 -27.24
N GLN A 676 20.53 32.56 -28.19
CA GLN A 676 20.31 32.83 -29.61
C GLN A 676 18.99 32.27 -30.15
N VAL A 677 18.25 31.47 -29.35
CA VAL A 677 16.90 31.00 -29.72
C VAL A 677 15.95 32.19 -29.88
N ARG A 678 15.47 32.42 -31.11
CA ARG A 678 14.40 33.38 -31.37
C ARG A 678 13.07 32.80 -30.86
N MET A 679 12.68 33.24 -29.66
CA MET A 679 11.38 32.94 -29.07
C MET A 679 10.26 33.75 -29.74
N VAL A 680 9.13 33.10 -30.01
CA VAL A 680 7.90 33.67 -30.57
C VAL A 680 6.73 33.29 -29.66
N SER A 681 5.89 34.25 -29.30
CA SER A 681 4.69 33.98 -28.49
C SER A 681 3.53 33.55 -29.39
N LEU A 682 2.92 32.41 -29.08
CA LEU A 682 1.79 31.81 -29.78
C LEU A 682 0.77 31.30 -28.74
N HIS A 683 -0.44 31.87 -28.73
CA HIS A 683 -1.58 31.40 -27.92
C HIS A 683 -1.27 31.08 -26.44
N GLY A 684 -0.53 31.99 -25.77
CA GLY A 684 -0.19 31.85 -24.35
C GLY A 684 1.01 30.93 -24.06
N SER A 685 1.61 30.34 -25.09
CA SER A 685 2.88 29.59 -25.01
C SER A 685 3.99 30.32 -25.76
N THR A 686 5.23 30.12 -25.35
CA THR A 686 6.41 30.65 -26.04
C THR A 686 7.11 29.52 -26.79
N VAL A 687 7.24 29.65 -28.11
CA VAL A 687 7.84 28.65 -29.01
C VAL A 687 9.18 29.18 -29.53
N GLY A 688 10.23 28.38 -29.40
CA GLY A 688 11.54 28.66 -29.96
C GLY A 688 11.96 27.57 -30.94
N PHE A 689 12.45 27.95 -32.11
CA PHE A 689 13.09 27.00 -33.03
C PHE A 689 14.58 26.89 -32.70
N VAL A 690 15.08 25.66 -32.64
CA VAL A 690 16.46 25.36 -32.27
C VAL A 690 17.04 24.36 -33.27
N GLY A 691 18.14 24.74 -33.91
CA GLY A 691 18.99 23.87 -34.72
C GLY A 691 20.43 24.00 -34.27
N GLY A 692 21.20 22.93 -34.35
CA GLY A 692 22.57 22.90 -33.85
C GLY A 692 23.31 21.64 -34.26
N ARG A 693 24.60 21.60 -33.93
CA ARG A 693 25.49 20.47 -34.16
C ARG A 693 25.77 19.77 -32.84
N ILE A 694 25.68 18.43 -32.84
CA ILE A 694 25.99 17.63 -31.67
C ILE A 694 27.52 17.49 -31.56
N HIS A 695 28.08 17.94 -30.45
CA HIS A 695 29.49 17.81 -30.09
C HIS A 695 29.68 16.80 -28.96
N TYR A 696 30.61 15.87 -29.15
CA TYR A 696 31.03 14.91 -28.11
C TYR A 696 32.38 15.39 -27.56
N ALA A 697 32.38 15.97 -26.36
CA ALA A 697 33.62 16.27 -25.66
C ALA A 697 34.28 14.96 -25.20
N GLN A 698 35.61 14.90 -25.18
CA GLN A 698 36.36 13.63 -25.04
C GLN A 698 36.09 12.86 -23.74
N ASP A 699 35.64 13.54 -22.68
CA ASP A 699 35.32 12.96 -21.36
C ASP A 699 33.82 13.06 -20.98
N ALA A 700 32.95 13.56 -21.86
CA ALA A 700 31.54 13.80 -21.52
C ALA A 700 30.61 12.63 -21.90
N GLN A 701 29.93 12.03 -20.92
CA GLN A 701 28.93 10.97 -21.18
C GLN A 701 27.67 11.48 -21.89
N VAL A 702 27.33 12.77 -21.75
CA VAL A 702 26.20 13.40 -22.42
C VAL A 702 26.75 14.38 -23.47
N PRO A 703 26.40 14.23 -24.76
CA PRO A 703 26.85 15.16 -25.79
C PRO A 703 26.13 16.51 -25.68
N THR A 704 26.78 17.55 -26.18
CA THR A 704 26.27 18.93 -26.16
C THR A 704 25.73 19.34 -27.53
N LEU A 705 24.60 20.03 -27.58
CA LEU A 705 24.08 20.67 -28.79
C LEU A 705 24.58 22.12 -28.85
N ASP A 706 25.51 22.39 -29.76
CA ASP A 706 26.07 23.71 -30.02
C ASP A 706 25.38 24.40 -31.20
N PHE A 707 25.41 25.73 -31.23
CA PHE A 707 24.82 26.52 -32.31
C PHE A 707 25.62 26.39 -33.62
N ASP A 708 24.96 26.01 -34.71
CA ASP A 708 25.57 25.95 -36.05
C ASP A 708 25.31 27.23 -36.83
N SER A 709 26.28 28.14 -36.81
CA SER A 709 26.23 29.45 -37.49
C SER A 709 26.36 29.37 -39.01
N ALA A 710 26.67 28.20 -39.59
CA ALA A 710 26.87 28.04 -41.04
C ALA A 710 25.71 27.29 -41.73
N GLY A 711 25.05 26.37 -41.00
CA GLY A 711 24.01 25.50 -41.56
C GLY A 711 22.59 26.08 -41.60
N LEU A 712 22.26 27.07 -40.75
CA LEU A 712 20.88 27.54 -40.59
C LEU A 712 20.44 28.59 -41.63
N ASP A 713 21.30 29.54 -41.99
CA ASP A 713 20.97 30.60 -42.96
C ASP A 713 20.87 30.09 -44.41
N SER A 714 21.43 28.92 -44.70
CA SER A 714 21.49 28.32 -46.05
C SER A 714 20.41 27.26 -46.32
N ALA A 715 19.72 26.77 -45.29
CA ALA A 715 18.73 25.71 -45.41
C ALA A 715 17.29 26.24 -45.38
N TRP A 716 16.65 26.37 -46.54
CA TRP A 716 15.19 26.58 -46.59
C TRP A 716 14.48 25.40 -45.91
N GLN A 717 13.89 25.63 -44.75
CA GLN A 717 13.10 24.63 -44.03
C GLN A 717 11.61 24.78 -44.33
N PRO A 718 10.86 23.68 -44.49
CA PRO A 718 9.42 23.75 -44.67
C PRO A 718 8.75 24.28 -43.39
N PRO A 719 7.68 25.10 -43.51
CA PRO A 719 6.97 25.60 -42.34
C PRO A 719 6.36 24.44 -41.54
N VAL A 720 6.63 24.42 -40.24
CA VAL A 720 6.01 23.48 -39.29
C VAL A 720 4.73 24.12 -38.76
N LEU A 721 3.60 23.45 -38.96
CA LEU A 721 2.33 23.86 -38.36
C LEU A 721 2.36 23.56 -36.86
N VAL A 722 2.01 24.57 -36.05
CA VAL A 722 1.77 24.42 -34.61
C VAL A 722 0.25 24.45 -34.41
N GLY A 723 -0.30 23.42 -33.76
CA GLY A 723 -1.75 23.24 -33.64
C GLY A 723 -2.40 22.54 -34.85
N ASP A 724 -3.74 22.50 -34.87
CA ASP A 724 -4.53 21.74 -35.84
C ASP A 724 -5.49 22.67 -36.63
N PRO A 725 -4.99 23.41 -37.64
CA PRO A 725 -5.75 24.45 -38.33
C PRO A 725 -6.89 23.83 -39.18
N ARG A 726 -8.13 24.05 -38.73
CA ARG A 726 -9.33 23.56 -39.43
C ARG A 726 -9.57 24.37 -40.69
N LEU A 727 -9.62 23.70 -41.85
CA LEU A 727 -9.93 24.35 -43.14
C LEU A 727 -11.29 25.09 -43.13
N SER A 728 -12.23 24.69 -42.28
CA SER A 728 -13.51 25.40 -42.07
C SER A 728 -13.35 26.75 -41.36
N ALA A 729 -12.39 26.89 -40.44
CA ALA A 729 -12.09 28.16 -39.79
C ALA A 729 -11.30 29.09 -40.74
N LEU A 730 -10.35 28.52 -41.50
CA LEU A 730 -9.66 29.23 -42.58
C LEU A 730 -10.63 29.74 -43.65
N ARG A 731 -11.65 28.94 -44.01
CA ARG A 731 -12.74 29.35 -44.91
C ARG A 731 -13.40 30.65 -44.43
N SER A 732 -13.88 30.68 -43.19
CA SER A 732 -14.54 31.87 -42.62
C SER A 732 -13.59 33.07 -42.48
N ALA A 733 -12.27 32.85 -42.34
CA ALA A 733 -11.28 33.93 -42.36
C ALA A 733 -11.10 34.53 -43.77
N LEU A 734 -11.11 33.71 -44.82
CA LEU A 734 -10.99 34.16 -46.21
C LEU A 734 -12.27 34.83 -46.73
N GLU A 735 -13.45 34.31 -46.35
CA GLU A 735 -14.75 34.91 -46.68
C GLU A 735 -14.87 36.35 -46.11
N LYS A 736 -14.37 36.59 -44.88
CA LYS A 736 -14.30 37.94 -44.28
C LYS A 736 -13.46 38.94 -45.11
N HIS A 737 -12.50 38.45 -45.90
CA HIS A 737 -11.65 39.28 -46.76
C HIS A 737 -12.18 39.37 -48.21
N GLY A 738 -13.42 38.93 -48.45
CA GLY A 738 -14.10 39.02 -49.75
C GLY A 738 -13.69 37.94 -50.76
N ILE A 739 -13.09 36.83 -50.30
CA ILE A 739 -12.71 35.71 -51.17
C ILE A 739 -13.89 34.72 -51.21
N ALA A 740 -14.38 34.41 -52.41
CA ALA A 740 -15.42 33.41 -52.59
C ALA A 740 -14.82 32.01 -52.38
N THR A 741 -15.42 31.20 -51.50
CA THR A 741 -14.87 29.88 -51.16
C THR A 741 -15.92 28.76 -51.25
N ARG A 742 -15.47 27.56 -51.64
CA ARG A 742 -16.26 26.33 -51.66
C ARG A 742 -15.39 25.13 -51.30
N PHE A 743 -15.98 24.11 -50.69
CA PHE A 743 -15.31 22.81 -50.57
C PHE A 743 -15.61 21.94 -51.79
N ASP A 744 -14.62 21.17 -52.21
CA ASP A 744 -14.78 20.06 -53.16
C ASP A 744 -14.99 18.74 -52.40
N SER A 745 -15.44 17.72 -53.13
CA SER A 745 -15.61 16.32 -52.74
C SER A 745 -14.38 15.72 -52.03
N GLU A 746 -13.17 16.13 -52.38
CA GLU A 746 -11.91 15.70 -51.73
C GLU A 746 -11.51 16.57 -50.51
N ALA A 747 -12.46 17.23 -49.84
CA ALA A 747 -12.25 18.13 -48.70
C ALA A 747 -11.25 19.29 -48.95
N THR A 748 -10.98 19.60 -50.23
CA THR A 748 -10.12 20.70 -50.67
C THR A 748 -10.92 22.01 -50.71
N LEU A 749 -10.35 23.08 -50.17
CA LEU A 749 -10.97 24.40 -50.12
C LEU A 749 -10.58 25.21 -51.38
N ILE A 750 -11.53 25.42 -52.28
CA ILE A 750 -11.33 26.19 -53.52
C ILE A 750 -11.73 27.65 -53.27
N CYS A 751 -10.81 28.56 -53.57
CA CYS A 751 -10.91 30.02 -53.43
C CYS A 751 -10.93 30.69 -54.81
N ASN A 752 -11.87 31.62 -55.03
CA ASN A 752 -12.11 32.35 -56.29
C ASN A 752 -12.12 31.47 -57.56
N SER A 753 -12.53 30.19 -57.43
CA SER A 753 -12.53 29.17 -58.49
C SER A 753 -11.17 28.92 -59.17
N ALA A 754 -10.06 29.46 -58.65
CA ALA A 754 -8.74 29.46 -59.30
C ALA A 754 -7.59 28.97 -58.40
N VAL A 755 -7.80 28.95 -57.07
CA VAL A 755 -6.79 28.56 -56.08
C VAL A 755 -7.38 27.47 -55.19
N ALA A 756 -6.66 26.37 -54.99
CA ALA A 756 -7.07 25.24 -54.16
C ALA A 756 -6.15 25.10 -52.95
N ILE A 757 -6.72 25.11 -51.75
CA ILE A 757 -6.03 24.96 -50.47
C ILE A 757 -6.37 23.57 -49.92
N LYS A 758 -5.35 22.74 -49.67
CA LYS A 758 -5.54 21.41 -49.08
C LYS A 758 -4.52 21.08 -48.00
N ARG A 759 -4.94 20.29 -47.02
CA ARG A 759 -4.03 19.62 -46.08
C ARG A 759 -3.29 18.51 -46.81
N ALA A 760 -1.99 18.39 -46.58
CA ALA A 760 -1.16 17.33 -47.14
C ALA A 760 -0.03 16.99 -46.19
N THR A 761 0.37 15.73 -46.12
CA THR A 761 1.57 15.32 -45.40
C THR A 761 2.83 15.61 -46.21
N SER A 762 3.85 16.15 -45.53
CA SER A 762 5.17 16.38 -46.09
C SER A 762 5.95 15.06 -46.15
N LYS A 763 6.27 14.58 -47.36
CA LYS A 763 7.08 13.36 -47.58
C LYS A 763 8.49 13.40 -46.94
N ARG A 764 8.96 14.58 -46.50
CA ARG A 764 10.31 14.78 -45.93
C ARG A 764 10.34 14.84 -44.41
N SER A 765 9.23 15.23 -43.77
CA SER A 765 9.14 15.46 -42.32
C SER A 765 8.04 14.65 -41.64
N ASN A 766 7.19 13.97 -42.42
CA ASN A 766 5.98 13.26 -41.97
C ASN A 766 5.00 14.13 -41.15
N THR A 767 5.11 15.45 -41.26
CA THR A 767 4.22 16.44 -40.64
C THR A 767 3.16 16.91 -41.63
N ASP A 768 2.01 17.31 -41.10
CA ASP A 768 0.98 18.00 -41.88
C ASP A 768 1.46 19.40 -42.33
N CYS A 769 1.07 19.77 -43.54
CA CYS A 769 1.27 21.10 -44.09
C CYS A 769 0.02 21.54 -44.89
N ILE A 770 -0.24 22.85 -44.94
CA ILE A 770 -1.25 23.40 -45.86
C ILE A 770 -0.55 23.70 -47.19
N ARG A 771 -1.05 23.12 -48.27
CA ARG A 771 -0.60 23.39 -49.65
C ARG A 771 -1.62 24.27 -50.36
N ILE A 772 -1.13 25.36 -50.92
CA ILE A 772 -1.87 26.28 -51.78
C ILE A 772 -1.43 25.99 -53.21
N LEU A 773 -2.37 25.54 -54.03
CA LEU A 773 -2.19 25.17 -55.44
C LEU A 773 -2.94 26.15 -56.32
N GLY A 774 -2.31 26.63 -57.39
CA GLY A 774 -2.95 27.55 -58.33
C GLY A 774 -1.92 28.16 -59.28
N ASN A 775 -2.41 28.80 -60.33
CA ASN A 775 -1.56 29.56 -61.25
C ASN A 775 -1.09 30.86 -60.57
N PRO A 776 0.09 31.41 -60.92
CA PRO A 776 0.64 32.62 -60.31
C PRO A 776 -0.12 33.88 -60.75
N THR A 777 -1.30 34.10 -60.19
CA THR A 777 -2.18 35.26 -60.39
C THR A 777 -2.13 36.20 -59.18
N PRO A 778 -2.58 37.47 -59.31
CA PRO A 778 -2.70 38.38 -58.16
C PRO A 778 -3.53 37.78 -57.01
N ASP A 779 -4.60 37.06 -57.35
CA ASP A 779 -5.43 36.32 -56.40
C ASP A 779 -4.67 35.21 -55.68
N PHE A 780 -3.83 34.44 -56.39
CA PHE A 780 -2.98 33.41 -55.75
C PHE A 780 -2.04 34.01 -54.70
N TYR A 781 -1.38 35.13 -55.01
CA TYR A 781 -0.51 35.80 -54.04
C TYR A 781 -1.30 36.40 -52.88
N ARG A 782 -2.45 37.04 -53.14
CA ARG A 782 -3.33 37.61 -52.11
C ARG A 782 -3.88 36.55 -51.16
N ILE A 783 -4.38 35.43 -51.70
CA ILE A 783 -4.87 34.28 -50.92
C ILE A 783 -3.71 33.67 -50.12
N ARG A 784 -2.53 33.49 -50.71
CA ARG A 784 -1.34 32.98 -50.02
C ARG A 784 -0.92 33.86 -48.84
N THR A 785 -0.93 35.18 -48.99
CA THR A 785 -0.62 36.11 -47.89
C THR A 785 -1.63 35.97 -46.75
N LEU A 786 -2.94 36.00 -47.05
CA LEU A 786 -4.00 35.88 -46.04
C LEU A 786 -4.00 34.52 -45.31
N VAL A 787 -3.68 33.42 -46.02
CA VAL A 787 -3.51 32.09 -45.40
C VAL A 787 -2.28 32.08 -44.48
N ASN A 788 -1.17 32.69 -44.88
CA ASN A 788 0.02 32.79 -44.04
C ASN A 788 -0.23 33.67 -42.81
N GLU A 789 -0.91 34.81 -42.96
CA GLU A 789 -1.31 35.68 -41.84
C GLU A 789 -2.22 34.93 -40.86
N TYR A 790 -3.20 34.18 -41.36
CA TYR A 790 -4.04 33.30 -40.53
C TYR A 790 -3.20 32.26 -39.78
N LEU A 791 -2.23 31.61 -40.44
CA LEU A 791 -1.34 30.61 -39.85
C LEU A 791 -0.24 31.17 -38.91
N VAL A 792 -0.11 32.49 -38.83
CA VAL A 792 0.76 33.19 -37.86
C VAL A 792 -0.07 33.80 -36.72
N ALA A 793 -1.36 34.06 -36.98
CA ALA A 793 -2.34 34.53 -35.99
C ALA A 793 -3.17 33.40 -35.35
N THR A 794 -2.92 32.15 -35.70
CA THR A 794 -3.42 30.91 -35.07
C THR A 794 -2.25 30.09 -34.54
#